data_AF-A0A7G4RGF8-F1
#
_entry.id   AF-A0A7G4RGF8-F1
#
_cell.length_a   1.000
_cell.length_b   1.000
_cell.length_c   1.000
_cell.angle_alpha   90.00
_cell.angle_beta   90.00
_cell.angle_gamma   90.00
#
_symmetry.space_group_name_H-M   'P 1'
#
loop_
_entity.id
_entity.type
_entity.pdbx_description
1 polymer ?
#
loop_
_entity_poly.entity_id
_entity_poly.type
_entity_poly.pdbx_seq_one_letter_code
_entity_poly.pdbx_strand_id
1 'polypeptide(L)'
;MSGSKEEIKLTSDKLHNKNCFSYLRHVKLPRAVIDLKLLPENVINSISSLQEPQFNVMSQLPQDLTNYTGSYIYCTDQESKKLYFIKSDGTSESVQIEDFDLFDQNLQQMNGKGLKQFNLKPTQIETLITSNGGHLPYDSSYPYADLYTEFFDYLEDNIKNIFDKPRAALLLDRERLAVYLETIRVDPKYLPYSLQKAYVGNMGVLPSIKPIGDLKEKAKRIEDEIDALDEFIFSLYANDNHILEDTFGNIREITLKQNPSSSSIEKSISNYVSDKETPINKKSHSPAYEGSAVGRVTAMMAKEYHPQHGTSLSTIRHYRYNVNGPIEYRFGTQGQRHEGKVRISPLFKRFLKIEAEREEARVEQAKKEREARLNATGKQAPNQAEGTNALEKSADHGEIDEDRITHIYFNLLGRDRTGLEGTKEKELTQKLEALELHQKEDGTISGYKNVAVITLPADKGLMWQKAYADTTTKYNSKNVIEDFLRIAQESKGYDLHLRNKLPEDLTQFQGSYIYCSDDKIKTLYYINADGESKEVPIENIAQFEKNLKEIKEQDSDLIHLTDDQAKSMIASSDHTPPGLMKIKDFHISERIRRKIFKDGGKYTHETEAKVLKGLLDESFKALGYSEKTELTEAERQAVWFHFVKYQLPNHIIESLNPKSINFSCKDAIDRGGVASAYYNLVKSFNLTDSEQKKEVGNKPMSREEFEEALHAAPTMVKGRGMNHHRKLIWNAVDAYVNAHYNDLKNNSDKAWLIEWRDYNCPHERVESLLKQRLGEGLVEIEEHLRTEQNSPKIKALTQGKMILEEIDQQTKLGVSGRRVLLETAVSTTSMSLSPDTQKPENIDRYQKLYDKLEISFPQLTVLRGLLKIFAGTVTDIVLGALSMASFGKIDIKSDLTSRGWATFNTGWDLSARKTLQSVMKNQLEEMKMKGNQKDDQKDPNEDSTLSGANSNVECS
;
A
#
# COMPACT_ATOMS: atom_id res chain seq x y z
N MET A 1 41.40 -21.96 -0.03
CA MET A 1 40.16 -22.76 -0.16
C MET A 1 39.06 -22.02 0.58
N SER A 2 38.32 -21.16 -0.10
CA SER A 2 37.13 -20.51 0.47
C SER A 2 36.01 -21.55 0.48
N GLY A 3 35.71 -22.13 1.63
CA GLY A 3 34.52 -22.96 1.78
C GLY A 3 33.30 -22.12 1.40
N SER A 4 32.67 -22.44 0.28
CA SER A 4 31.37 -21.90 -0.06
C SER A 4 30.42 -22.30 1.06
N LYS A 5 30.04 -21.34 1.93
CA LYS A 5 28.86 -21.52 2.77
C LYS A 5 27.74 -21.93 1.81
N GLU A 6 27.18 -23.12 1.98
CA GLU A 6 25.95 -23.50 1.30
C GLU A 6 24.91 -22.45 1.68
N GLU A 7 24.66 -21.52 0.76
CA GLU A 7 23.64 -20.50 0.94
C GLU A 7 22.31 -21.24 0.97
N ILE A 8 21.74 -21.40 2.17
CA ILE A 8 20.48 -22.11 2.37
C ILE A 8 19.45 -21.45 1.48
N LYS A 9 19.00 -22.18 0.45
CA LYS A 9 18.06 -21.65 -0.51
C LYS A 9 16.74 -21.34 0.19
N LEU A 10 16.32 -20.08 0.14
CA LEU A 10 15.04 -19.64 0.67
C LEU A 10 13.90 -20.11 -0.25
N THR A 11 13.04 -21.00 0.24
CA THR A 11 11.80 -21.39 -0.45
C THR A 11 10.63 -20.51 0.01
N SER A 12 9.54 -20.50 -0.76
CA SER A 12 8.33 -19.77 -0.43
C SER A 12 7.70 -20.31 0.85
N ASP A 13 7.73 -21.62 1.05
CA ASP A 13 7.26 -22.26 2.28
C ASP A 13 8.11 -21.85 3.51
N LYS A 14 9.45 -21.86 3.40
CA LYS A 14 10.36 -21.41 4.47
C LYS A 14 10.15 -19.94 4.82
N LEU A 15 9.99 -19.08 3.81
CA LEU A 15 9.71 -17.66 4.00
C LEU A 15 8.37 -17.44 4.71
N HIS A 16 7.32 -18.14 4.28
CA HIS A 16 6.01 -18.05 4.93
C HIS A 16 6.05 -18.52 6.37
N ASN A 17 6.74 -19.64 6.63
CA ASN A 17 6.93 -20.17 7.97
C ASN A 17 7.62 -19.16 8.91
N LYS A 18 8.67 -18.50 8.42
CA LYS A 18 9.37 -17.42 9.15
C LYS A 18 8.45 -16.22 9.42
N ASN A 19 7.63 -15.84 8.43
CA ASN A 19 6.69 -14.73 8.61
C ASN A 19 5.58 -15.07 9.62
N CYS A 20 5.08 -16.30 9.63
CA CYS A 20 4.12 -16.77 10.65
C CYS A 20 4.73 -16.80 12.06
N PHE A 21 5.99 -17.22 12.19
CA PHE A 21 6.73 -17.13 13.46
C PHE A 21 6.78 -15.68 13.96
N SER A 22 7.22 -14.74 13.10
CA SER A 22 7.30 -13.32 13.44
C SER A 22 5.93 -12.77 13.85
N TYR A 23 4.88 -13.11 13.11
CA TYR A 23 3.51 -12.70 13.45
C TYR A 23 3.05 -13.22 14.83
N LEU A 24 3.18 -14.52 15.08
CA LEU A 24 2.66 -15.19 16.29
C LEU A 24 3.35 -14.70 17.56
N ARG A 25 4.64 -14.34 17.46
CA ARG A 25 5.40 -13.73 18.55
C ARG A 25 4.81 -12.40 19.04
N HIS A 26 4.20 -11.62 18.14
CA HIS A 26 3.65 -10.30 18.44
C HIS A 26 2.16 -10.34 18.84
N VAL A 27 1.52 -11.51 18.81
CA VAL A 27 0.16 -11.68 19.36
C VAL A 27 0.21 -11.53 20.88
N LYS A 28 -0.75 -10.86 21.50
CA LYS A 28 -0.77 -10.69 22.98
C LYS A 28 -1.75 -11.67 23.61
N LEU A 29 -1.29 -12.77 24.20
CA LEU A 29 -2.17 -13.71 24.90
C LEU A 29 -2.45 -13.26 26.36
N PRO A 30 -3.71 -12.99 26.73
CA PRO A 30 -4.04 -12.56 28.09
C PRO A 30 -4.12 -13.76 29.03
N ARG A 31 -3.84 -13.53 30.32
CA ARG A 31 -3.88 -14.58 31.35
C ARG A 31 -5.23 -15.28 31.41
N ALA A 32 -6.33 -14.52 31.30
CA ALA A 32 -7.67 -15.11 31.24
C ALA A 32 -7.83 -16.17 30.14
N VAL A 33 -7.19 -16.02 28.98
CA VAL A 33 -7.26 -17.02 27.90
C VAL A 33 -6.42 -18.26 28.21
N ILE A 34 -5.26 -18.06 28.84
CA ILE A 34 -4.33 -19.13 29.23
C ILE A 34 -4.90 -19.94 30.41
N ASP A 35 -5.22 -19.27 31.51
CA ASP A 35 -5.63 -19.88 32.78
C ASP A 35 -6.97 -20.60 32.66
N LEU A 36 -7.90 -20.05 31.89
CA LEU A 36 -9.21 -20.67 31.64
C LEU A 36 -9.18 -21.71 30.52
N LYS A 37 -8.01 -21.97 29.92
CA LYS A 37 -7.81 -22.94 28.82
C LYS A 37 -8.81 -22.72 27.68
N LEU A 38 -8.98 -21.47 27.25
CA LEU A 38 -9.96 -21.10 26.22
C LEU A 38 -9.48 -21.39 24.80
N LEU A 39 -8.20 -21.74 24.63
CA LEU A 39 -7.59 -22.22 23.38
C LEU A 39 -7.10 -23.66 23.57
N PRO A 40 -6.88 -24.43 22.48
CA PRO A 40 -6.30 -25.76 22.56
C PRO A 40 -4.93 -25.73 23.26
N GLU A 41 -4.68 -26.70 24.14
CA GLU A 41 -3.47 -26.74 24.98
C GLU A 41 -2.18 -26.74 24.14
N ASN A 42 -2.17 -27.44 23.00
CA ASN A 42 -1.05 -27.42 22.06
C ASN A 42 -0.81 -26.04 21.45
N VAL A 43 -1.88 -25.28 21.13
CA VAL A 43 -1.77 -23.93 20.58
C VAL A 43 -1.27 -22.95 21.63
N ILE A 44 -1.83 -23.00 22.86
CA ILE A 44 -1.37 -22.17 23.99
C ILE A 44 0.12 -22.43 24.24
N ASN A 45 0.51 -23.68 24.45
CA ASN A 45 1.89 -24.02 24.77
C ASN A 45 2.86 -23.57 23.67
N SER A 46 2.47 -23.74 22.40
CA SER A 46 3.30 -23.34 21.27
C SER A 46 3.44 -21.82 21.19
N ILE A 47 2.34 -21.06 21.24
CA ILE A 47 2.41 -19.59 21.15
C ILE A 47 3.11 -19.00 22.38
N SER A 48 2.80 -19.47 23.59
CA SER A 48 3.46 -19.01 24.82
C SER A 48 4.97 -19.26 24.79
N SER A 49 5.43 -20.38 24.23
CA SER A 49 6.86 -20.65 24.07
C SER A 49 7.60 -19.66 23.15
N LEU A 50 6.87 -18.99 22.24
CA LEU A 50 7.44 -17.94 21.38
C LEU A 50 7.50 -16.58 22.08
N GLN A 51 6.63 -16.37 23.07
CA GLN A 51 6.47 -15.09 23.77
C GLN A 51 7.29 -15.02 25.05
N GLU A 52 7.60 -16.16 25.66
CA GLU A 52 8.31 -16.25 26.93
C GLU A 52 9.60 -17.10 26.83
N PRO A 53 10.59 -16.70 26.01
CA PRO A 53 11.87 -17.40 26.00
C PRO A 53 12.51 -17.29 27.39
N GLN A 54 13.03 -18.41 27.90
CA GLN A 54 13.81 -18.39 29.15
C GLN A 54 15.27 -18.05 28.85
N PHE A 55 15.93 -17.38 29.80
CA PHE A 55 17.36 -17.08 29.71
C PHE A 55 18.12 -17.79 30.82
N ASN A 56 18.93 -18.76 30.46
CA ASN A 56 19.72 -19.56 31.39
C ASN A 56 21.19 -19.18 31.27
N VAL A 57 21.88 -19.05 32.40
CA VAL A 57 23.33 -18.83 32.43
C VAL A 57 23.99 -20.07 33.02
N MET A 58 24.95 -20.64 32.29
CA MET A 58 25.58 -21.92 32.64
C MET A 58 27.09 -21.86 32.36
N SER A 59 27.86 -22.76 32.97
CA SER A 59 29.29 -22.89 32.65
C SER A 59 29.50 -23.56 31.28
N GLN A 60 28.64 -24.49 30.89
CA GLN A 60 28.73 -25.25 29.64
C GLN A 60 27.33 -25.65 29.16
N LEU A 61 27.21 -25.99 27.87
CA LEU A 61 25.95 -26.42 27.28
C LEU A 61 25.57 -27.83 27.83
N PRO A 62 24.35 -28.05 28.34
CA PRO A 62 23.91 -29.36 28.81
C PRO A 62 23.92 -30.42 27.69
N GLN A 63 24.17 -31.69 28.05
CA GLN A 63 24.08 -32.81 27.10
C GLN A 63 22.63 -33.11 26.69
N ASP A 64 21.69 -32.94 27.63
CA ASP A 64 20.25 -33.06 27.38
C ASP A 64 19.62 -31.67 27.34
N LEU A 65 19.15 -31.30 26.16
CA LEU A 65 18.56 -30.00 25.86
C LEU A 65 17.02 -30.02 25.89
N THR A 66 16.41 -31.19 26.15
CA THR A 66 14.95 -31.37 26.07
C THR A 66 14.17 -30.44 27.01
N ASN A 67 14.74 -30.11 28.18
CA ASN A 67 14.11 -29.21 29.15
C ASN A 67 14.36 -27.73 28.86
N TYR A 68 15.11 -27.41 27.82
CA TYR A 68 15.51 -26.04 27.47
C TYR A 68 14.95 -25.59 26.12
N THR A 69 14.11 -26.39 25.45
CA THR A 69 13.51 -26.04 24.15
C THR A 69 12.81 -24.69 24.20
N GLY A 70 13.07 -23.82 23.23
CA GLY A 70 12.55 -22.44 23.19
C GLY A 70 13.29 -21.46 24.11
N SER A 71 14.40 -21.89 24.73
CA SER A 71 15.17 -21.07 25.67
C SER A 71 16.57 -20.74 25.16
N TYR A 72 17.17 -19.72 25.76
CA TYR A 72 18.57 -19.37 25.59
C TYR A 72 19.42 -19.95 26.71
N ILE A 73 20.62 -20.37 26.35
CA ILE A 73 21.67 -20.81 27.28
C ILE A 73 22.93 -20.00 26.97
N TYR A 74 23.28 -19.10 27.88
CA TYR A 74 24.52 -18.35 27.85
C TYR A 74 25.61 -19.09 28.62
N CYS A 75 26.61 -19.59 27.90
CA CYS A 75 27.73 -20.35 28.42
C CYS A 75 28.93 -19.43 28.69
N THR A 76 29.42 -19.41 29.93
CA THR A 76 30.47 -18.48 30.42
C THR A 76 31.79 -19.17 30.78
N ASP A 77 32.17 -20.23 30.07
CA ASP A 77 33.43 -20.93 30.32
C ASP A 77 34.67 -20.04 30.04
N GLN A 78 35.83 -20.42 30.60
CA GLN A 78 37.05 -19.61 30.61
C GLN A 78 37.77 -19.49 29.24
N GLU A 79 37.36 -20.23 28.20
CA GLU A 79 38.00 -20.22 26.88
C GLU A 79 37.14 -19.61 25.77
N SER A 80 35.81 -19.60 25.87
CA SER A 80 34.95 -18.78 24.98
C SER A 80 33.52 -18.59 25.48
N LYS A 81 33.08 -17.33 25.61
CA LYS A 81 31.67 -16.97 25.86
C LYS A 81 30.83 -17.31 24.63
N LYS A 82 29.71 -18.01 24.81
CA LYS A 82 28.78 -18.38 23.71
C LYS A 82 27.34 -18.32 24.18
N LEU A 83 26.45 -17.82 23.32
CA LEU A 83 25.02 -17.88 23.51
C LEU A 83 24.44 -18.94 22.59
N TYR A 84 23.64 -19.85 23.14
CA TYR A 84 22.91 -20.87 22.39
C TYR A 84 21.41 -20.64 22.49
N PHE A 85 20.69 -20.89 21.40
CA PHE A 85 19.25 -21.11 21.43
C PHE A 85 18.94 -22.58 21.23
N ILE A 86 17.99 -23.10 21.99
CA ILE A 86 17.57 -24.49 21.91
C ILE A 86 16.28 -24.59 21.11
N LYS A 87 16.34 -25.32 19.99
CA LYS A 87 15.23 -25.52 19.06
C LYS A 87 14.20 -26.50 19.61
N SER A 88 13.01 -26.53 19.00
CA SER A 88 11.91 -27.41 19.42
C SER A 88 12.22 -28.90 19.19
N ASP A 89 13.13 -29.20 18.26
CA ASP A 89 13.64 -30.56 18.01
C ASP A 89 14.72 -31.01 19.00
N GLY A 90 15.06 -30.18 19.99
CA GLY A 90 16.09 -30.46 21.00
C GLY A 90 17.52 -30.19 20.53
N THR A 91 17.73 -29.67 19.32
CA THR A 91 19.04 -29.22 18.86
C THR A 91 19.36 -27.81 19.36
N SER A 92 20.63 -27.39 19.28
CA SER A 92 21.03 -26.01 19.62
C SER A 92 21.64 -25.29 18.43
N GLU A 93 21.47 -23.97 18.39
CA GLU A 93 22.20 -23.08 17.47
C GLU A 93 22.92 -21.98 18.23
N SER A 94 24.12 -21.63 17.78
CA SER A 94 24.87 -20.51 18.37
C SER A 94 24.30 -19.19 17.86
N VAL A 95 23.89 -18.34 18.78
CA VAL A 95 23.49 -16.96 18.53
C VAL A 95 24.77 -16.12 18.46
N GLN A 96 24.98 -15.44 17.33
CA GLN A 96 26.11 -14.52 17.17
C GLN A 96 25.91 -13.32 18.09
N ILE A 97 26.95 -12.91 18.80
CA ILE A 97 26.97 -11.69 19.60
C ILE A 97 28.25 -10.97 19.20
N GLU A 98 28.13 -9.69 18.83
CA GLU A 98 29.25 -8.91 18.30
C GLU A 98 30.29 -8.61 19.38
N ASP A 99 29.82 -8.28 20.59
CA ASP A 99 30.65 -7.95 21.74
C ASP A 99 30.06 -8.56 23.01
N PHE A 100 30.67 -9.65 23.48
CA PHE A 100 30.23 -10.34 24.70
C PHE A 100 30.54 -9.55 25.98
N ASP A 101 31.47 -8.60 25.96
CA ASP A 101 31.74 -7.75 27.12
C ASP A 101 30.66 -6.66 27.24
N LEU A 102 30.24 -6.08 26.12
CA LEU A 102 29.05 -5.21 26.07
C LEU A 102 27.77 -5.99 26.43
N PHE A 103 27.64 -7.23 25.95
CA PHE A 103 26.53 -8.11 26.30
C PHE A 103 26.46 -8.36 27.82
N ASP A 104 27.59 -8.69 28.46
CA ASP A 104 27.64 -8.87 29.91
C ASP A 104 27.31 -7.59 30.68
N GLN A 105 27.77 -6.43 30.21
CA GLN A 105 27.42 -5.14 30.82
C GLN A 105 25.92 -4.89 30.76
N ASN A 106 25.30 -5.10 29.59
CA ASN A 106 23.86 -4.96 29.39
C ASN A 106 23.08 -5.97 30.26
N LEU A 107 23.53 -7.22 30.31
CA LEU A 107 22.94 -8.28 31.15
C LEU A 107 22.99 -7.91 32.64
N GLN A 108 24.11 -7.37 33.13
CA GLN A 108 24.25 -6.91 34.51
C GLN A 108 23.38 -5.69 34.83
N GLN A 109 23.24 -4.75 33.89
CA GLN A 109 22.35 -3.59 34.05
C GLN A 109 20.88 -4.02 34.18
N MET A 110 20.46 -5.04 33.43
CA MET A 110 19.08 -5.53 33.45
C MET A 110 18.73 -6.37 34.68
N ASN A 111 19.69 -7.07 35.29
CA ASN A 111 19.45 -7.97 36.42
C ASN A 111 19.43 -7.25 37.79
N GLY A 112 19.85 -5.98 37.87
CA GLY A 112 20.05 -5.28 39.14
C GLY A 112 21.25 -5.84 39.93
N LYS A 113 21.94 -4.98 40.70
CA LYS A 113 23.17 -5.38 41.40
C LYS A 113 22.88 -6.47 42.45
N GLY A 114 23.37 -7.70 42.22
CA GLY A 114 23.53 -8.73 43.25
C GLY A 114 22.59 -9.95 43.20
N LEU A 115 21.77 -10.13 42.16
CA LEU A 115 20.93 -11.33 42.03
C LEU A 115 21.71 -12.53 41.43
N LYS A 116 21.59 -13.71 42.05
CA LYS A 116 22.21 -14.98 41.60
C LYS A 116 21.45 -15.66 40.46
N GLN A 117 20.23 -15.22 40.15
CA GLN A 117 19.36 -15.79 39.11
C GLN A 117 18.84 -14.66 38.23
N PHE A 118 18.94 -14.84 36.91
CA PHE A 118 18.52 -13.85 35.92
C PHE A 118 17.03 -14.02 35.63
N ASN A 119 16.20 -13.17 36.23
CA ASN A 119 14.76 -13.12 35.92
C ASN A 119 14.51 -12.01 34.88
N LEU A 120 15.02 -12.21 33.67
CA LEU A 120 14.79 -11.28 32.58
C LEU A 120 13.37 -11.48 32.02
N LYS A 121 12.65 -10.37 31.81
CA LYS A 121 11.41 -10.40 31.02
C LYS A 121 11.75 -10.75 29.56
N PRO A 122 10.81 -11.33 28.80
CA PRO A 122 11.00 -11.62 27.37
C PRO A 122 11.52 -10.44 26.55
N THR A 123 10.97 -9.24 26.77
CA THR A 123 11.42 -8.02 26.09
C THR A 123 12.84 -7.60 26.48
N GLN A 124 13.28 -7.91 27.69
CA GLN A 124 14.65 -7.67 28.13
C GLN A 124 15.61 -8.67 27.49
N ILE A 125 15.21 -9.94 27.37
CA ILE A 125 15.99 -10.98 26.67
C ILE A 125 16.17 -10.60 25.21
N GLU A 126 15.08 -10.21 24.55
CA GLU A 126 15.11 -9.73 23.17
C GLU A 126 16.03 -8.53 23.01
N THR A 127 15.81 -7.48 23.81
CA THR A 127 16.65 -6.27 23.77
C THR A 127 18.11 -6.61 24.01
N LEU A 128 18.41 -7.43 25.02
CA LEU A 128 19.76 -7.86 25.34
C LEU A 128 20.44 -8.56 24.16
N ILE A 129 19.71 -9.39 23.42
CA ILE A 129 20.28 -10.12 22.29
C ILE A 129 20.44 -9.20 21.09
N THR A 130 19.39 -8.47 20.71
CA THR A 130 19.36 -7.65 19.50
C THR A 130 20.25 -6.41 19.60
N SER A 131 20.35 -5.76 20.77
CA SER A 131 21.23 -4.61 20.97
C SER A 131 22.72 -4.96 20.96
N ASN A 132 23.08 -6.25 20.94
CA ASN A 132 24.46 -6.74 20.95
C ASN A 132 24.77 -7.55 19.68
N GLY A 133 24.05 -7.26 18.57
CA GLY A 133 24.26 -7.87 17.26
C GLY A 133 23.72 -9.30 17.11
N GLY A 134 23.00 -9.80 18.12
CA GLY A 134 22.31 -11.08 18.06
C GLY A 134 20.99 -11.03 17.33
N HIS A 135 20.51 -12.20 16.91
CA HIS A 135 19.20 -12.36 16.29
C HIS A 135 18.32 -13.24 17.16
N LEU A 136 17.01 -13.03 17.00
CA LEU A 136 16.03 -13.90 17.58
C LEU A 136 16.01 -15.21 16.78
N PRO A 137 16.26 -16.34 17.43
CA PRO A 137 16.40 -17.63 16.80
C PRO A 137 15.05 -18.13 16.33
N TYR A 138 15.06 -18.68 15.13
CA TYR A 138 13.89 -19.15 14.40
C TYR A 138 14.09 -20.64 14.15
N ASP A 139 13.23 -21.46 14.73
CA ASP A 139 13.26 -22.89 14.47
C ASP A 139 12.66 -23.20 13.09
N SER A 140 13.53 -23.30 12.08
CA SER A 140 13.14 -23.60 10.70
C SER A 140 12.49 -24.96 10.51
N SER A 141 12.53 -25.86 11.50
CA SER A 141 11.90 -27.18 11.43
C SER A 141 10.45 -27.20 11.93
N TYR A 142 10.07 -26.21 12.74
CA TYR A 142 8.73 -26.14 13.32
C TYR A 142 7.73 -25.52 12.33
N PRO A 143 6.54 -26.12 12.12
CA PRO A 143 5.56 -25.66 11.13
C PRO A 143 4.67 -24.52 11.69
N TYR A 144 5.24 -23.33 11.82
CA TYR A 144 4.55 -22.14 12.30
C TYR A 144 3.37 -21.72 11.43
N ALA A 145 3.37 -21.99 10.12
CA ALA A 145 2.19 -21.68 9.31
C ALA A 145 1.02 -22.63 9.63
N ASP A 146 1.30 -23.91 9.94
CA ASP A 146 0.28 -24.84 10.43
C ASP A 146 -0.27 -24.39 11.79
N LEU A 147 0.60 -23.95 12.70
CA LEU A 147 0.18 -23.37 13.99
C LEU A 147 -0.68 -22.11 13.80
N TYR A 148 -0.28 -21.22 12.89
CA TYR A 148 -1.01 -19.99 12.57
C TYR A 148 -2.42 -20.28 12.05
N THR A 149 -2.54 -21.18 11.08
CA THR A 149 -3.82 -21.58 10.49
C THR A 149 -4.71 -22.21 11.55
N GLU A 150 -4.17 -23.15 12.35
CA GLU A 150 -4.90 -23.82 13.43
C GLU A 150 -5.38 -22.82 14.50
N PHE A 151 -4.54 -21.83 14.85
CA PHE A 151 -4.89 -20.77 15.78
C PHE A 151 -6.06 -19.92 15.25
N PHE A 152 -6.01 -19.45 14.01
CA PHE A 152 -7.07 -18.59 13.44
C PHE A 152 -8.37 -19.33 13.19
N ASP A 153 -8.31 -20.57 12.68
CA ASP A 153 -9.49 -21.42 12.49
C ASP A 153 -10.22 -21.62 13.82
N TYR A 154 -9.48 -22.03 14.86
CA TYR A 154 -10.09 -22.24 16.18
C TYR A 154 -10.62 -20.94 16.78
N LEU A 155 -9.84 -19.85 16.71
CA LEU A 155 -10.17 -18.57 17.30
C LEU A 155 -11.44 -17.98 16.72
N GLU A 156 -11.59 -17.99 15.39
CA GLU A 156 -12.75 -17.38 14.73
C GLU A 156 -14.04 -18.16 15.02
N ASP A 157 -13.97 -19.49 15.07
CA ASP A 157 -15.12 -20.35 15.39
C ASP A 157 -15.54 -20.26 16.87
N ASN A 158 -14.59 -19.95 17.77
CA ASN A 158 -14.81 -19.94 19.22
C ASN A 158 -14.76 -18.56 19.86
N ILE A 159 -14.68 -17.48 19.08
CA ILE A 159 -14.45 -16.11 19.59
C ILE A 159 -15.46 -15.66 20.66
N LYS A 160 -16.71 -16.15 20.57
CA LYS A 160 -17.74 -15.87 21.58
C LYS A 160 -17.38 -16.39 22.96
N ASN A 161 -16.76 -17.57 23.03
CA ASN A 161 -16.35 -18.20 24.28
C ASN A 161 -14.98 -17.67 24.75
N ILE A 162 -14.09 -17.35 23.81
CA ILE A 162 -12.73 -16.87 24.09
C ILE A 162 -12.73 -15.42 24.56
N PHE A 163 -13.55 -14.55 23.96
CA PHE A 163 -13.53 -13.11 24.20
C PHE A 163 -14.86 -12.57 24.70
N ASP A 164 -15.98 -12.76 23.96
CA ASP A 164 -17.23 -12.05 24.27
C ASP A 164 -17.76 -12.39 25.67
N LYS A 165 -17.81 -13.68 26.04
CA LYS A 165 -18.31 -14.15 27.34
C LYS A 165 -17.39 -13.73 28.51
N PRO A 166 -16.06 -13.99 28.49
CA PRO A 166 -15.17 -13.53 29.55
C PRO A 166 -15.20 -12.01 29.74
N ARG A 167 -15.16 -11.24 28.64
CA ARG A 167 -15.21 -9.79 28.71
C ARG A 167 -16.51 -9.27 29.29
N ALA A 168 -17.66 -9.83 28.88
CA ALA A 168 -18.96 -9.46 29.44
C ALA A 168 -19.06 -9.76 30.94
N ALA A 169 -18.51 -10.89 31.39
CA ALA A 169 -18.45 -11.23 32.82
C ALA A 169 -17.60 -10.22 33.62
N LEU A 170 -16.44 -9.85 33.09
CA LEU A 170 -15.57 -8.85 33.70
C LEU A 170 -16.22 -7.46 33.76
N LEU A 171 -16.92 -7.04 32.70
CA LEU A 171 -17.67 -5.77 32.67
C LEU A 171 -18.79 -5.74 33.73
N LEU A 172 -19.52 -6.84 33.88
CA LEU A 172 -20.56 -6.96 34.92
C LEU A 172 -19.95 -6.90 36.34
N ASP A 173 -18.81 -7.56 36.54
CA ASP A 173 -18.10 -7.52 37.81
C ASP A 173 -17.53 -6.13 38.11
N ARG A 174 -17.07 -5.39 37.09
CA ARG A 174 -16.67 -3.98 37.20
C ARG A 174 -17.83 -3.11 37.67
N GLU A 175 -19.00 -3.24 37.03
CA GLU A 175 -20.20 -2.46 37.39
C GLU A 175 -20.65 -2.76 38.83
N ARG A 176 -20.71 -4.04 39.23
CA ARG A 176 -21.03 -4.45 40.60
C ARG A 176 -20.05 -3.85 41.62
N LEU A 177 -18.77 -3.85 41.29
CA LEU A 177 -17.73 -3.31 42.16
C LEU A 177 -17.80 -1.78 42.26
N ALA A 178 -18.14 -1.09 41.17
CA ALA A 178 -18.36 0.36 41.17
C ALA A 178 -19.52 0.75 42.10
N VAL A 179 -20.68 0.09 41.99
CA VAL A 179 -21.83 0.31 42.88
C VAL A 179 -21.46 0.05 44.35
N TYR A 180 -20.69 -1.02 44.61
CA TYR A 180 -20.23 -1.34 45.96
C TYR A 180 -19.29 -0.28 46.53
N LEU A 181 -18.34 0.22 45.73
CA LEU A 181 -17.41 1.29 46.13
C LEU A 181 -18.11 2.63 46.37
N GLU A 182 -19.14 2.96 45.58
CA GLU A 182 -19.98 4.13 45.82
C GLU A 182 -20.78 4.00 47.12
N THR A 183 -21.36 2.83 47.37
CA THR A 183 -22.13 2.56 48.59
C THR A 183 -21.28 2.70 49.86
N ILE A 184 -20.00 2.29 49.82
CA ILE A 184 -19.07 2.45 50.95
C ILE A 184 -18.64 3.91 51.16
N ARG A 185 -18.63 4.74 50.10
CA ARG A 185 -18.33 6.18 50.21
C ARG A 185 -19.45 6.98 50.88
N VAL A 186 -20.69 6.50 50.80
CA VAL A 186 -21.82 7.10 51.51
C VAL A 186 -21.78 6.62 52.96
N ASP A 187 -21.73 7.55 53.92
CA ASP A 187 -21.72 7.20 55.35
C ASP A 187 -22.92 6.29 55.67
N PRO A 188 -22.72 5.10 56.27
CA PRO A 188 -23.78 4.11 56.54
C PRO A 188 -25.01 4.70 57.26
N LYS A 189 -24.83 5.81 57.98
CA LYS A 189 -25.90 6.53 58.69
C LYS A 189 -26.93 7.23 57.79
N TYR A 190 -26.68 7.35 56.48
CA TYR A 190 -27.60 7.97 55.51
C TYR A 190 -28.27 6.98 54.55
N LEU A 191 -28.08 5.67 54.71
CA LEU A 191 -28.82 4.68 53.92
C LEU A 191 -30.29 4.59 54.38
N PRO A 192 -31.27 4.55 53.45
CA PRO A 192 -32.67 4.30 53.79
C PRO A 192 -32.84 3.00 54.57
N TYR A 193 -33.66 3.02 55.62
CA TYR A 193 -33.88 1.88 56.54
C TYR A 193 -34.30 0.58 55.81
N SER A 194 -34.97 0.69 54.66
CA SER A 194 -35.34 -0.45 53.80
C SER A 194 -34.13 -1.17 53.19
N LEU A 195 -33.09 -0.43 52.79
CA LEU A 195 -31.84 -0.99 52.26
C LEU A 195 -30.97 -1.55 53.38
N GLN A 196 -30.95 -0.91 54.56
CA GLN A 196 -30.29 -1.46 55.75
C GLN A 196 -30.89 -2.82 56.15
N LYS A 197 -32.22 -2.96 56.10
CA LYS A 197 -32.91 -4.21 56.45
C LYS A 197 -32.71 -5.32 55.40
N ALA A 198 -32.61 -4.97 54.12
CA ALA A 198 -32.25 -5.91 53.05
C ALA A 198 -30.79 -6.40 53.17
N TYR A 199 -29.88 -5.53 53.63
CA TYR A 199 -28.47 -5.86 53.86
C TYR A 199 -28.25 -6.86 55.00
N VAL A 200 -29.07 -6.76 56.06
CA VAL A 200 -28.96 -7.63 57.25
C VAL A 200 -29.77 -8.94 57.10
N GLY A 201 -30.81 -8.95 56.26
CA GLY A 201 -31.73 -10.08 56.14
C GLY A 201 -31.26 -11.24 55.23
N ASN A 202 -30.41 -10.98 54.23
CA ASN A 202 -30.02 -11.99 53.22
C ASN A 202 -28.55 -12.46 53.29
N MET A 203 -27.71 -11.84 54.13
CA MET A 203 -26.37 -12.35 54.44
C MET A 203 -26.25 -12.58 55.93
N GLY A 204 -26.52 -13.80 56.37
CA GLY A 204 -26.19 -14.23 57.73
C GLY A 204 -24.71 -14.02 57.99
N VAL A 205 -24.39 -13.31 59.09
CA VAL A 205 -23.04 -12.98 59.58
C VAL A 205 -22.25 -12.07 58.62
N LEU A 206 -22.04 -10.81 59.00
CA LEU A 206 -21.08 -9.89 58.37
C LEU A 206 -19.72 -10.59 58.19
N PRO A 207 -19.32 -10.99 56.97
CA PRO A 207 -17.94 -11.36 56.72
C PRO A 207 -17.14 -10.06 56.85
N SER A 208 -16.04 -10.11 57.59
CA SER A 208 -15.06 -9.04 57.76
C SER A 208 -15.01 -8.12 56.53
N ILE A 209 -15.37 -6.85 56.70
CA ILE A 209 -15.33 -5.84 55.64
C ILE A 209 -13.90 -5.87 55.07
N LYS A 210 -13.74 -6.40 53.86
CA LYS A 210 -12.43 -6.40 53.20
C LYS A 210 -11.94 -4.95 53.12
N PRO A 211 -10.66 -4.66 53.44
CA PRO A 211 -10.13 -3.32 53.36
C PRO A 211 -10.43 -2.67 52.01
N ILE A 212 -10.74 -1.36 52.01
CA ILE A 212 -10.96 -0.58 50.77
C ILE A 212 -9.78 -0.74 49.79
N GLY A 213 -8.56 -0.96 50.30
CA GLY A 213 -7.37 -1.29 49.51
C GLY A 213 -7.58 -2.52 48.60
N ASP A 214 -8.03 -3.64 49.16
CA ASP A 214 -8.26 -4.90 48.43
C ASP A 214 -9.29 -4.76 47.31
N LEU A 215 -10.30 -3.91 47.51
CA LEU A 215 -11.35 -3.66 46.52
C LEU A 215 -10.86 -2.78 45.37
N LYS A 216 -10.05 -1.77 45.65
CA LYS A 216 -9.40 -0.96 44.62
C LYS A 216 -8.42 -1.79 43.80
N GLU A 217 -7.67 -2.68 44.44
CA GLU A 217 -6.77 -3.61 43.75
C GLU A 217 -7.56 -4.62 42.90
N LYS A 218 -8.69 -5.12 43.40
CA LYS A 218 -9.60 -5.96 42.60
C LYS A 218 -10.15 -5.20 41.39
N ALA A 219 -10.58 -3.94 41.56
CA ALA A 219 -11.08 -3.12 40.46
C ALA A 219 -10.01 -2.92 39.38
N LYS A 220 -8.79 -2.59 39.80
CA LYS A 220 -7.66 -2.44 38.88
C LYS A 220 -7.38 -3.74 38.12
N ARG A 221 -7.35 -4.90 38.80
CA ARG A 221 -7.15 -6.20 38.13
C ARG A 221 -8.25 -6.51 37.11
N ILE A 222 -9.51 -6.17 37.39
CA ILE A 222 -10.60 -6.37 36.43
C ILE A 222 -10.39 -5.51 35.19
N GLU A 223 -10.03 -4.23 35.35
CA GLU A 223 -9.72 -3.35 34.22
C GLU A 223 -8.50 -3.84 33.44
N ASP A 224 -7.42 -4.22 34.13
CA ASP A 224 -6.20 -4.76 33.49
C ASP A 224 -6.52 -6.01 32.64
N GLU A 225 -7.43 -6.90 33.08
CA GLU A 225 -7.86 -8.08 32.32
C GLU A 225 -8.81 -7.74 31.15
N ILE A 226 -9.68 -6.73 31.30
CA ILE A 226 -10.49 -6.22 30.18
C ILE A 226 -9.57 -5.63 29.11
N ASP A 227 -8.61 -4.80 29.51
CA ASP A 227 -7.63 -4.20 28.63
C ASP A 227 -6.76 -5.27 27.95
N ALA A 228 -6.36 -6.32 28.68
CA ALA A 228 -5.59 -7.43 28.12
C ALA A 228 -6.39 -8.23 27.07
N LEU A 229 -7.69 -8.48 27.29
CA LEU A 229 -8.57 -9.09 26.29
C LEU A 229 -8.73 -8.19 25.05
N ASP A 230 -8.86 -6.88 25.25
CA ASP A 230 -8.96 -5.92 24.16
C ASP A 230 -7.67 -5.85 23.34
N GLU A 231 -6.52 -5.80 24.02
CA GLU A 231 -5.20 -5.84 23.41
C GLU A 231 -4.92 -7.15 22.67
N PHE A 232 -5.48 -8.27 23.12
CA PHE A 232 -5.43 -9.53 22.38
C PHE A 232 -6.07 -9.38 20.99
N ILE A 233 -7.30 -8.88 20.91
CA ILE A 233 -8.00 -8.66 19.63
C ILE A 233 -7.25 -7.63 18.77
N PHE A 234 -6.78 -6.54 19.38
CA PHE A 234 -6.01 -5.52 18.68
C PHE A 234 -4.74 -6.09 18.06
N SER A 235 -3.99 -6.93 18.77
CA SER A 235 -2.74 -7.54 18.28
C SER A 235 -2.91 -8.47 17.07
N LEU A 236 -4.15 -8.83 16.71
CA LEU A 236 -4.43 -9.61 15.49
C LEU A 236 -4.48 -8.74 14.22
N TYR A 237 -4.58 -7.42 14.36
CA TYR A 237 -4.70 -6.47 13.25
C TYR A 237 -3.64 -5.37 13.33
N ALA A 238 -3.49 -4.76 14.50
CA ALA A 238 -2.42 -3.85 14.86
C ALA A 238 -1.15 -4.62 15.30
N ASN A 239 -0.80 -5.65 14.54
CA ASN A 239 0.38 -6.47 14.78
C ASN A 239 1.61 -5.74 14.24
N ASP A 240 2.34 -5.07 15.12
CA ASP A 240 3.56 -4.35 14.76
C ASP A 240 4.74 -5.31 14.60
N ASN A 241 4.71 -6.06 13.50
CA ASN A 241 5.79 -6.96 13.09
C ASN A 241 6.52 -6.37 11.87
N HIS A 242 7.78 -6.76 11.69
CA HIS A 242 8.61 -6.31 10.57
C HIS A 242 8.65 -7.32 9.41
N ILE A 243 7.55 -8.04 9.15
CA ILE A 243 7.54 -9.11 8.12
C ILE A 243 7.71 -8.55 6.71
N LEU A 244 7.34 -7.29 6.45
CA LEU A 244 7.48 -6.68 5.13
C LEU A 244 8.93 -6.32 4.86
N GLU A 245 9.59 -5.70 5.83
CA GLU A 245 11.01 -5.34 5.84
C GLU A 245 11.88 -6.60 5.72
N ASP A 246 11.59 -7.63 6.52
CA ASP A 246 12.26 -8.92 6.48
C ASP A 246 12.07 -9.61 5.11
N THR A 247 10.83 -9.64 4.60
CA THR A 247 10.55 -10.22 3.29
C THR A 247 11.27 -9.46 2.19
N PHE A 248 11.27 -8.12 2.24
CA PHE A 248 11.97 -7.29 1.28
C PHE A 248 13.48 -7.50 1.35
N GLY A 249 14.07 -7.61 2.54
CA GLY A 249 15.49 -7.92 2.71
C GLY A 249 15.94 -9.14 1.91
N ASN A 250 15.09 -10.18 1.84
CA ASN A 250 15.36 -11.39 1.06
C ASN A 250 15.27 -11.21 -0.48
N ILE A 251 14.52 -10.22 -0.97
CA ILE A 251 14.34 -9.96 -2.42
C ILE A 251 14.96 -8.63 -2.88
N ARG A 252 15.59 -7.89 -1.97
CA ARG A 252 16.07 -6.52 -2.15
C ARG A 252 16.95 -6.40 -3.39
N GLU A 253 17.89 -7.32 -3.54
CA GLU A 253 18.82 -7.32 -4.67
C GLU A 253 18.12 -7.55 -6.01
N ILE A 254 17.05 -8.35 -6.05
CA ILE A 254 16.28 -8.61 -7.29
C ILE A 254 15.55 -7.34 -7.74
N THR A 255 14.96 -6.61 -6.80
CA THR A 255 14.16 -5.41 -7.08
C THR A 255 15.04 -4.22 -7.43
N LEU A 256 16.09 -3.94 -6.64
CA LEU A 256 16.97 -2.79 -6.85
C LEU A 256 17.86 -2.91 -8.09
N LYS A 257 18.23 -4.14 -8.50
CA LYS A 257 19.02 -4.38 -9.71
C LYS A 257 18.17 -4.51 -10.98
N GLN A 258 16.84 -4.34 -10.87
CA GLN A 258 15.96 -4.35 -12.04
C GLN A 258 16.37 -3.28 -13.05
N ASN A 259 16.30 -3.65 -14.33
CA ASN A 259 16.59 -2.76 -15.44
C ASN A 259 15.71 -3.07 -16.66
N PRO A 260 15.75 -2.24 -17.73
CA PRO A 260 14.94 -2.46 -18.91
C PRO A 260 15.26 -3.81 -19.55
N SER A 261 16.52 -4.26 -19.60
CA SER A 261 16.83 -5.54 -20.25
C SER A 261 16.57 -6.78 -19.38
N SER A 262 16.22 -6.61 -18.10
CA SER A 262 15.95 -7.70 -17.16
C SER A 262 14.62 -8.40 -17.43
N SER A 263 14.50 -9.64 -16.97
CA SER A 263 13.21 -10.32 -16.89
C SER A 263 12.26 -9.58 -15.94
N SER A 264 10.97 -9.87 -16.01
CA SER A 264 9.99 -9.26 -15.10
C SER A 264 10.29 -9.63 -13.64
N ILE A 265 10.31 -8.63 -12.74
CA ILE A 265 10.48 -8.82 -11.28
C ILE A 265 9.57 -9.94 -10.76
N GLU A 266 8.31 -9.98 -11.21
CA GLU A 266 7.35 -11.03 -10.87
C GLU A 266 7.96 -12.44 -10.98
N LYS A 267 8.50 -12.76 -12.16
CA LYS A 267 9.13 -14.06 -12.46
C LYS A 267 10.47 -14.25 -11.75
N SER A 268 11.28 -13.19 -11.64
CA SER A 268 12.56 -13.26 -10.95
C SER A 268 12.38 -13.70 -9.49
N ILE A 269 11.42 -13.07 -8.80
CA ILE A 269 11.08 -13.42 -7.41
C ILE A 269 10.47 -14.83 -7.34
N SER A 270 9.50 -15.17 -8.20
CA SER A 270 8.90 -16.52 -8.18
C SER A 270 9.90 -17.64 -8.41
N ASN A 271 10.92 -17.39 -9.24
CA ASN A 271 12.00 -18.36 -9.44
C ASN A 271 12.93 -18.43 -8.23
N TYR A 272 13.18 -17.29 -7.56
CA TYR A 272 14.02 -17.21 -6.38
C TYR A 272 13.41 -18.00 -5.21
N VAL A 273 12.13 -17.76 -4.90
CA VAL A 273 11.42 -18.41 -3.78
C VAL A 273 10.69 -19.70 -4.16
N SER A 274 11.05 -20.36 -5.27
CA SER A 274 10.33 -21.56 -5.73
C SER A 274 10.39 -22.72 -4.72
N ASP A 275 9.26 -23.37 -4.44
CA ASP A 275 9.21 -24.58 -3.59
C ASP A 275 9.70 -25.81 -4.36
N LYS A 276 10.98 -26.14 -4.19
CA LYS A 276 11.61 -27.33 -4.79
C LYS A 276 11.97 -28.41 -3.76
N GLU A 277 11.76 -28.11 -2.48
CA GLU A 277 12.12 -28.95 -1.35
C GLU A 277 10.86 -29.50 -0.68
N THR A 278 11.03 -30.47 0.22
CA THR A 278 9.92 -30.98 1.05
C THR A 278 9.36 -29.83 1.90
N PRO A 279 8.04 -29.58 1.88
CA PRO A 279 7.42 -28.56 2.72
C PRO A 279 7.61 -28.86 4.20
N ILE A 280 7.89 -27.81 4.98
CA ILE A 280 7.87 -27.83 6.44
C ILE A 280 6.41 -27.86 6.90
N ASN A 281 5.58 -27.01 6.30
CA ASN A 281 4.15 -26.93 6.60
C ASN A 281 3.39 -28.01 5.83
N LYS A 282 2.60 -28.82 6.55
CA LYS A 282 1.89 -29.97 5.98
C LYS A 282 0.41 -29.69 5.76
N LYS A 283 -0.17 -28.77 6.54
CA LYS A 283 -1.59 -28.40 6.45
C LYS A 283 -1.80 -27.11 5.67
N SER A 284 -0.88 -26.18 5.81
CA SER A 284 -0.96 -24.83 5.24
C SER A 284 -0.36 -24.77 3.84
N HIS A 285 -0.89 -23.88 3.02
CA HIS A 285 -0.35 -23.65 1.69
C HIS A 285 0.80 -22.65 1.71
N SER A 286 1.81 -22.88 0.87
CA SER A 286 2.85 -21.89 0.63
C SER A 286 2.33 -20.72 -0.23
N PRO A 287 2.97 -19.54 -0.14
CA PRO A 287 2.68 -18.41 -1.01
C PRO A 287 2.80 -18.75 -2.50
N ALA A 288 3.82 -19.51 -2.90
CA ALA A 288 3.96 -19.94 -4.30
C ALA A 288 2.81 -20.84 -4.77
N TYR A 289 2.28 -21.73 -3.90
CA TYR A 289 1.06 -22.48 -4.20
C TYR A 289 -0.15 -21.56 -4.36
N GLU A 290 -0.34 -20.62 -3.45
CA GLU A 290 -1.40 -19.60 -3.48
C GLU A 290 -1.33 -18.69 -4.73
N GLY A 291 -0.12 -18.47 -5.24
CA GLY A 291 0.18 -17.76 -6.48
C GLY A 291 0.05 -18.61 -7.75
N SER A 292 -0.15 -19.93 -7.63
CA SER A 292 -0.24 -20.84 -8.78
C SER A 292 -1.60 -20.77 -9.47
N ALA A 293 -1.67 -21.27 -10.71
CA ALA A 293 -2.94 -21.39 -11.43
C ALA A 293 -3.93 -22.30 -10.70
N VAL A 294 -3.44 -23.39 -10.09
CA VAL A 294 -4.25 -24.35 -9.34
C VAL A 294 -4.80 -23.71 -8.07
N GLY A 295 -3.95 -23.05 -7.27
CA GLY A 295 -4.38 -22.36 -6.04
C GLY A 295 -5.47 -21.31 -6.31
N ARG A 296 -5.32 -20.53 -7.38
CA ARG A 296 -6.35 -19.55 -7.81
C ARG A 296 -7.70 -20.21 -8.13
N VAL A 297 -7.70 -21.31 -8.87
CA VAL A 297 -8.94 -22.02 -9.25
C VAL A 297 -9.61 -22.62 -8.01
N THR A 298 -8.85 -23.25 -7.12
CA THR A 298 -9.35 -23.81 -5.85
C THR A 298 -10.01 -22.72 -4.99
N ALA A 299 -9.33 -21.58 -4.80
CA ALA A 299 -9.86 -20.45 -4.04
C ALA A 299 -11.13 -19.85 -4.68
N MET A 300 -11.28 -19.91 -6.00
CA MET A 300 -12.49 -19.45 -6.68
C MET A 300 -13.69 -20.37 -6.47
N MET A 301 -13.48 -21.67 -6.27
CA MET A 301 -14.56 -22.66 -6.10
C MET A 301 -14.87 -22.97 -4.64
N ALA A 302 -13.99 -22.59 -3.71
CA ALA A 302 -14.16 -22.90 -2.29
C ALA A 302 -15.42 -22.23 -1.69
N LYS A 303 -16.09 -23.00 -0.84
CA LYS A 303 -17.15 -22.50 0.05
C LYS A 303 -16.58 -21.68 1.21
N GLU A 304 -15.35 -22.00 1.61
CA GLU A 304 -14.56 -21.29 2.61
C GLU A 304 -13.61 -20.31 1.93
N TYR A 305 -13.63 -19.06 2.39
CA TYR A 305 -12.69 -18.02 2.00
C TYR A 305 -12.45 -17.11 3.20
N HIS A 306 -11.36 -17.37 3.91
CA HIS A 306 -10.90 -16.62 5.07
C HIS A 306 -9.48 -16.06 4.77
N PRO A 307 -9.36 -14.84 4.25
CA PRO A 307 -8.08 -14.33 3.72
C PRO A 307 -6.96 -14.32 4.76
N GLN A 308 -7.31 -13.97 5.99
CA GLN A 308 -6.38 -13.87 7.12
C GLN A 308 -5.92 -15.24 7.64
N HIS A 309 -6.58 -16.35 7.30
CA HIS A 309 -6.21 -17.66 7.86
C HIS A 309 -5.05 -18.32 7.09
N GLY A 310 -4.74 -17.83 5.89
CA GLY A 310 -3.64 -18.36 5.06
C GLY A 310 -2.44 -17.42 5.03
N THR A 311 -2.01 -17.06 3.83
CA THR A 311 -0.76 -16.32 3.62
C THR A 311 -0.85 -14.80 3.82
N SER A 312 -2.06 -14.24 4.03
CA SER A 312 -2.25 -12.80 4.23
C SER A 312 -2.18 -12.41 5.71
N LEU A 313 -0.96 -12.33 6.22
CA LEU A 313 -0.66 -11.90 7.59
C LEU A 313 -0.90 -10.40 7.80
N SER A 314 -1.46 -10.01 8.95
CA SER A 314 -1.61 -8.60 9.33
C SER A 314 -0.26 -8.01 9.77
N THR A 315 -0.01 -6.74 9.44
CA THR A 315 1.20 -6.01 9.80
C THR A 315 0.96 -4.50 9.73
N ILE A 316 1.85 -3.70 10.31
CA ILE A 316 1.87 -2.24 10.19
C ILE A 316 2.86 -1.86 9.08
N ARG A 317 2.50 -0.89 8.25
CA ARG A 317 3.44 -0.31 7.28
C ARG A 317 4.19 0.86 7.89
N HIS A 318 5.51 0.78 7.89
CA HIS A 318 6.39 1.82 8.37
C HIS A 318 6.87 2.69 7.22
N TYR A 319 6.53 3.99 7.28
CA TYR A 319 7.01 4.98 6.33
C TYR A 319 7.71 6.09 7.09
N ARG A 320 8.97 6.39 6.72
CA ARG A 320 9.77 7.40 7.43
C ARG A 320 9.16 8.80 7.45
N TYR A 321 8.36 9.12 6.43
CA TYR A 321 7.70 10.41 6.31
C TYR A 321 6.43 10.53 7.19
N ASN A 322 5.87 9.41 7.67
CA ASN A 322 4.57 9.35 8.33
C ASN A 322 4.71 8.91 9.79
N VAL A 323 5.39 9.73 10.61
CA VAL A 323 5.61 9.43 12.03
C VAL A 323 4.36 9.75 12.88
N ASN A 324 3.68 10.85 12.56
CA ASN A 324 2.56 11.38 13.36
C ASN A 324 1.19 11.32 12.65
N GLY A 325 1.12 10.76 11.44
CA GLY A 325 -0.14 10.57 10.74
C GLY A 325 -0.86 9.27 11.16
N PRO A 326 -1.93 8.88 10.45
CA PRO A 326 -2.65 7.66 10.76
C PRO A 326 -1.78 6.42 10.56
N ILE A 327 -1.98 5.43 11.43
CA ILE A 327 -1.33 4.13 11.31
C ILE A 327 -1.90 3.41 10.08
N GLU A 328 -1.03 2.98 9.16
CA GLU A 328 -1.47 2.19 8.01
C GLU A 328 -1.36 0.69 8.32
N TYR A 329 -2.50 0.04 8.50
CA TYR A 329 -2.57 -1.40 8.63
C TYR A 329 -2.58 -2.08 7.27
N ARG A 330 -1.80 -3.16 7.15
CA ARG A 330 -1.83 -4.07 6.01
C ARG A 330 -2.48 -5.38 6.44
N PHE A 331 -3.68 -5.62 5.91
CA PHE A 331 -4.35 -6.92 5.93
C PHE A 331 -5.28 -7.03 4.72
N GLY A 332 -5.52 -8.26 4.26
CA GLY A 332 -6.44 -8.58 3.16
C GLY A 332 -7.89 -8.22 3.45
N THR A 333 -8.81 -8.59 2.56
CA THR A 333 -10.21 -8.23 2.74
C THR A 333 -10.77 -8.87 4.02
N GLN A 334 -11.61 -8.13 4.75
CA GLN A 334 -12.29 -8.65 5.94
C GLN A 334 -13.68 -9.20 5.61
N GLY A 335 -14.08 -9.13 4.33
CA GLY A 335 -15.19 -9.90 3.78
C GLY A 335 -14.77 -11.35 3.57
N GLN A 336 -15.54 -12.28 4.12
CA GLN A 336 -15.28 -13.71 4.09
C GLN A 336 -16.43 -14.47 3.44
N ARG A 337 -16.16 -15.70 2.98
CA ARG A 337 -17.19 -16.72 2.79
C ARG A 337 -16.96 -17.84 3.80
N HIS A 338 -18.00 -18.13 4.56
CA HIS A 338 -18.00 -19.20 5.55
C HIS A 338 -19.19 -20.10 5.25
N GLU A 339 -18.95 -21.37 4.96
CA GLU A 339 -19.96 -22.33 4.49
C GLU A 339 -20.75 -21.83 3.26
N GLY A 340 -20.07 -21.08 2.38
CA GLY A 340 -20.67 -20.46 1.20
C GLY A 340 -21.49 -19.19 1.48
N LYS A 341 -21.62 -18.75 2.74
CA LYS A 341 -22.31 -17.51 3.12
C LYS A 341 -21.33 -16.36 3.28
N VAL A 342 -21.65 -15.22 2.69
CA VAL A 342 -20.84 -14.01 2.82
C VAL A 342 -21.04 -13.37 4.20
N ARG A 343 -19.94 -13.15 4.92
CA ARG A 343 -19.90 -12.49 6.23
C ARG A 343 -18.74 -11.51 6.32
N ILE A 344 -18.70 -10.71 7.38
CA ILE A 344 -17.48 -10.03 7.81
C ILE A 344 -16.81 -10.88 8.88
N SER A 345 -15.48 -10.92 8.89
CA SER A 345 -14.70 -11.58 9.94
C SER A 345 -15.25 -11.22 11.33
N PRO A 346 -15.66 -12.23 12.13
CA PRO A 346 -16.02 -12.03 13.51
C PRO A 346 -14.94 -11.31 14.32
N LEU A 347 -13.66 -11.55 14.03
CA LEU A 347 -12.52 -10.92 14.72
C LEU A 347 -12.45 -9.43 14.39
N PHE A 348 -12.54 -9.08 13.11
CA PHE A 348 -12.50 -7.67 12.67
C PHE A 348 -13.65 -6.85 13.27
N LYS A 349 -14.83 -7.44 13.43
CA LYS A 349 -15.95 -6.79 14.13
C LYS A 349 -15.63 -6.43 15.58
N ARG A 350 -14.85 -7.26 16.29
CA ARG A 350 -14.43 -6.93 17.67
C ARG A 350 -13.37 -5.84 17.65
N PHE A 351 -12.41 -5.91 16.73
CA PHE A 351 -11.41 -4.85 16.53
C PHE A 351 -12.07 -3.47 16.38
N LEU A 352 -13.01 -3.34 15.44
CA LEU A 352 -13.74 -2.07 15.23
C LEU A 352 -14.58 -1.64 16.44
N LYS A 353 -15.18 -2.60 17.15
CA LYS A 353 -15.97 -2.35 18.36
C LYS A 353 -15.10 -1.76 19.46
N ILE A 354 -13.94 -2.35 19.71
CA ILE A 354 -13.04 -1.88 20.76
C ILE A 354 -12.46 -0.51 20.39
N GLU A 355 -12.14 -0.25 19.12
CA GLU A 355 -11.79 1.11 18.67
C GLU A 355 -12.90 2.13 18.96
N ALA A 356 -14.16 1.77 18.74
CA ALA A 356 -15.31 2.63 19.03
C ALA A 356 -15.42 2.91 20.52
N GLU A 357 -15.35 1.88 21.36
CA GLU A 357 -15.44 1.99 22.83
C GLU A 357 -14.28 2.84 23.40
N ARG A 358 -13.06 2.69 22.86
CA ARG A 358 -11.89 3.52 23.24
C ARG A 358 -12.10 4.98 22.88
N GLU A 359 -12.69 5.27 21.72
CA GLU A 359 -12.97 6.65 21.32
C GLU A 359 -14.10 7.27 22.14
N GLU A 360 -15.13 6.51 22.47
CA GLU A 360 -16.19 6.95 23.38
C GLU A 360 -15.64 7.29 24.76
N ALA A 361 -14.77 6.44 25.31
CA ALA A 361 -14.10 6.71 26.58
C ALA A 361 -13.26 7.99 26.53
N ARG A 362 -12.52 8.22 25.43
CA ARG A 362 -11.74 9.46 25.21
C ARG A 362 -12.62 10.70 25.14
N VAL A 363 -13.73 10.63 24.40
CA VAL A 363 -14.71 11.72 24.28
C VAL A 363 -15.31 12.06 25.64
N GLU A 364 -15.71 11.05 26.41
CA GLU A 364 -16.27 11.22 27.74
C GLU A 364 -15.26 11.84 28.72
N GLN A 365 -13.99 11.41 28.66
CA GLN A 365 -12.90 12.02 29.42
C GLN A 365 -12.69 13.49 29.04
N ALA A 366 -12.66 13.80 27.73
CA ALA A 366 -12.49 15.18 27.25
C ALA A 366 -13.65 16.10 27.69
N LYS A 367 -14.89 15.58 27.71
CA LYS A 367 -16.06 16.29 28.26
C LYS A 367 -15.88 16.62 29.75
N LYS A 368 -15.50 15.61 30.56
CA LYS A 368 -15.23 15.79 32.00
C LYS A 368 -14.10 16.79 32.27
N GLU A 369 -13.01 16.72 31.51
CA GLU A 369 -11.90 17.67 31.63
C GLU A 369 -12.33 19.09 31.27
N ARG A 370 -13.16 19.26 30.23
CA ARG A 370 -13.72 20.55 29.85
C ARG A 370 -14.63 21.12 30.94
N GLU A 371 -15.52 20.31 31.50
CA GLU A 371 -16.39 20.69 32.62
C GLU A 371 -15.57 21.08 33.85
N ALA A 372 -14.53 20.31 34.19
CA ALA A 372 -13.62 20.62 35.30
C ALA A 372 -12.90 21.97 35.08
N ARG A 373 -12.46 22.27 33.86
CA ARG A 373 -11.84 23.56 33.51
C ARG A 373 -12.83 24.73 33.60
N LEU A 374 -14.07 24.54 33.15
CA LEU A 374 -15.13 25.56 33.26
C LEU A 374 -15.49 25.84 34.72
N ASN A 375 -15.60 24.79 35.53
CA ASN A 375 -15.84 24.91 36.97
C ASN A 375 -14.67 25.58 37.71
N ALA A 376 -13.42 25.28 37.31
CA ALA A 376 -12.22 25.88 37.90
C ALA A 376 -12.01 27.35 37.51
N THR A 377 -12.52 27.79 36.35
CA THR A 377 -12.38 29.18 35.87
C THR A 377 -13.53 30.11 36.29
N GLY A 378 -14.53 29.60 37.03
CA GLY A 378 -15.63 30.40 37.58
C GLY A 378 -16.56 31.05 36.55
N LYS A 379 -16.40 30.76 35.25
CA LYS A 379 -17.27 31.24 34.19
C LYS A 379 -18.46 30.28 34.04
N GLN A 380 -19.60 30.66 34.60
CA GLN A 380 -20.88 30.04 34.20
C GLN A 380 -21.08 30.21 32.69
N ALA A 381 -21.62 29.18 32.05
CA ALA A 381 -21.94 29.18 30.62
C ALA A 381 -22.78 30.41 30.25
N PRO A 382 -22.51 31.09 29.12
CA PRO A 382 -23.31 32.23 28.71
C PRO A 382 -24.74 31.75 28.42
N ASN A 383 -25.70 32.27 29.19
CA ASN A 383 -27.11 32.20 28.84
C ASN A 383 -27.30 32.79 27.45
N GLN A 384 -28.02 32.05 26.60
CA GLN A 384 -28.46 32.50 25.29
C GLN A 384 -29.28 33.79 25.43
N ALA A 385 -28.73 34.91 24.93
CA ALA A 385 -29.49 35.98 24.28
C ALA A 385 -28.54 37.04 23.68
N GLU A 386 -28.72 37.28 22.38
CA GLU A 386 -28.46 38.52 21.64
C GLU A 386 -27.02 38.98 21.34
N GLY A 387 -26.66 38.95 20.05
CA GLY A 387 -26.32 40.19 19.35
C GLY A 387 -24.84 40.57 19.15
N THR A 388 -24.32 40.20 17.97
CA THR A 388 -23.37 40.94 17.12
C THR A 388 -21.89 41.13 17.51
N ASN A 389 -21.04 40.59 16.62
CA ASN A 389 -19.72 41.06 16.16
C ASN A 389 -18.69 41.57 17.18
N ALA A 390 -17.72 40.71 17.50
CA ALA A 390 -16.31 41.10 17.57
C ALA A 390 -15.41 39.89 17.30
N LEU A 391 -14.41 40.09 16.43
CA LEU A 391 -13.31 39.16 16.20
C LEU A 391 -12.58 38.87 17.52
N GLU A 392 -12.52 37.61 17.93
CA GLU A 392 -11.41 37.09 18.73
C GLU A 392 -10.99 35.70 18.24
N LYS A 393 -9.83 35.69 17.58
CA LYS A 393 -9.00 34.52 17.36
C LYS A 393 -8.51 34.01 18.71
N SER A 394 -9.13 32.96 19.25
CA SER A 394 -8.47 32.02 20.16
C SER A 394 -8.78 30.60 19.69
N ALA A 395 -7.96 30.11 18.77
CA ALA A 395 -7.95 28.72 18.33
C ALA A 395 -7.31 27.85 19.42
N ASP A 396 -8.07 27.46 20.45
CA ASP A 396 -7.77 26.28 21.29
C ASP A 396 -8.95 25.83 22.20
N HIS A 397 -10.19 25.95 21.72
CA HIS A 397 -11.33 25.31 22.39
C HIS A 397 -12.05 24.39 21.39
N GLY A 398 -11.36 23.29 21.04
CA GLY A 398 -11.82 22.31 20.06
C GLY A 398 -13.21 21.76 20.41
N GLU A 399 -14.13 21.88 19.46
CA GLU A 399 -15.42 21.19 19.50
C GLU A 399 -15.16 19.68 19.49
N ILE A 400 -15.80 18.94 20.40
CA ILE A 400 -15.61 17.49 20.51
C ILE A 400 -16.45 16.83 19.42
N ASP A 401 -15.81 16.27 18.39
CA ASP A 401 -16.50 15.49 17.35
C ASP A 401 -16.93 14.12 17.92
N GLU A 402 -18.20 14.04 18.33
CA GLU A 402 -18.81 12.80 18.85
C GLU A 402 -19.02 11.72 17.78
N ASP A 403 -18.91 12.10 16.51
CA ASP A 403 -19.11 11.25 15.35
C ASP A 403 -17.80 11.07 14.56
N ARG A 404 -16.66 11.12 15.27
CA ARG A 404 -15.32 10.98 14.69
C ARG A 404 -15.14 9.60 14.07
N ILE A 405 -14.55 9.58 12.86
CA ILE A 405 -14.08 8.36 12.21
C ILE A 405 -12.69 8.01 12.76
N THR A 406 -12.52 6.83 13.36
CA THR A 406 -11.23 6.36 13.86
C THR A 406 -10.50 5.50 12.83
N HIS A 407 -11.22 4.80 11.97
CA HIS A 407 -10.66 3.89 10.96
C HIS A 407 -11.26 4.14 9.57
N ILE A 408 -10.40 4.24 8.56
CA ILE A 408 -10.83 4.27 7.15
C ILE A 408 -10.40 2.98 6.45
N TYR A 409 -11.37 2.27 5.91
CA TYR A 409 -11.20 1.07 5.13
C TYR A 409 -11.35 1.39 3.64
N PHE A 410 -10.23 1.56 2.92
CA PHE A 410 -10.25 1.71 1.46
C PHE A 410 -10.41 0.34 0.81
N ASN A 411 -11.62 0.03 0.36
CA ASN A 411 -11.97 -1.19 -0.32
C ASN A 411 -11.69 -1.09 -1.83
N LEU A 412 -10.80 -1.95 -2.33
CA LEU A 412 -10.40 -2.03 -3.73
C LEU A 412 -10.84 -3.36 -4.37
N LEU A 413 -11.86 -4.00 -3.81
CA LEU A 413 -12.56 -5.11 -4.46
C LEU A 413 -13.46 -4.62 -5.59
N GLY A 414 -13.75 -5.50 -6.56
CA GLY A 414 -14.68 -5.17 -7.62
C GLY A 414 -16.13 -5.14 -7.11
N ARG A 415 -16.85 -4.06 -7.41
CA ARG A 415 -18.28 -3.88 -7.09
C ARG A 415 -19.18 -4.25 -8.28
N ASP A 416 -18.71 -4.07 -9.51
CA ASP A 416 -19.47 -4.28 -10.75
C ASP A 416 -18.77 -5.19 -11.75
N ARG A 417 -17.88 -6.03 -11.25
CA ARG A 417 -17.28 -7.07 -12.08
C ARG A 417 -18.34 -8.12 -12.42
N THR A 418 -18.64 -8.25 -13.72
CA THR A 418 -19.45 -9.34 -14.25
C THR A 418 -18.59 -10.62 -14.38
N GLY A 419 -19.18 -11.79 -14.06
CA GLY A 419 -18.51 -13.09 -14.04
C GLY A 419 -18.55 -13.77 -12.66
N LEU A 420 -18.14 -15.04 -12.59
CA LEU A 420 -18.19 -15.84 -11.34
C LEU A 420 -17.34 -15.22 -10.22
N GLU A 421 -16.09 -14.86 -10.51
CA GLU A 421 -15.21 -14.19 -9.55
C GLU A 421 -15.72 -12.78 -9.19
N GLY A 422 -16.23 -12.05 -10.18
CA GLY A 422 -16.72 -10.68 -9.99
C GLY A 422 -17.95 -10.59 -9.11
N THR A 423 -18.92 -11.49 -9.30
CA THR A 423 -20.13 -11.60 -8.46
C THR A 423 -19.73 -11.89 -7.02
N LYS A 424 -18.75 -12.77 -6.85
CA LYS A 424 -18.18 -13.12 -5.55
C LYS A 424 -17.47 -11.95 -4.87
N GLU A 425 -16.74 -11.09 -5.60
CA GLU A 425 -16.15 -9.86 -5.02
C GLU A 425 -17.20 -8.80 -4.70
N LYS A 426 -18.25 -8.69 -5.52
CA LYS A 426 -19.36 -7.76 -5.33
C LYS A 426 -20.07 -8.03 -4.01
N GLU A 427 -20.41 -9.29 -3.72
CA GLU A 427 -21.07 -9.65 -2.47
C GLU A 427 -20.21 -9.30 -1.24
N LEU A 428 -18.88 -9.52 -1.32
CA LEU A 428 -17.95 -9.15 -0.24
C LEU A 428 -17.91 -7.63 -0.07
N THR A 429 -17.83 -6.88 -1.17
CA THR A 429 -17.82 -5.41 -1.20
C THR A 429 -19.08 -4.84 -0.53
N GLN A 430 -20.26 -5.28 -0.94
CA GLN A 430 -21.53 -4.85 -0.35
C GLN A 430 -21.61 -5.21 1.14
N LYS A 431 -21.03 -6.34 1.55
CA LYS A 431 -21.00 -6.73 2.96
C LYS A 431 -20.08 -5.84 3.79
N LEU A 432 -18.95 -5.40 3.22
CA LEU A 432 -18.02 -4.46 3.86
C LEU A 432 -18.66 -3.09 4.05
N GLU A 433 -19.36 -2.57 3.04
CA GLU A 433 -20.05 -1.29 3.13
C GLU A 433 -21.10 -1.27 4.26
N ALA A 434 -21.75 -2.42 4.52
CA ALA A 434 -22.66 -2.58 5.66
C ALA A 434 -21.98 -2.55 7.04
N LEU A 435 -20.65 -2.39 7.12
CA LEU A 435 -19.95 -2.10 8.39
C LEU A 435 -20.20 -0.67 8.85
N GLU A 436 -20.45 0.27 7.94
CA GLU A 436 -20.75 1.64 8.33
C GLU A 436 -22.11 1.73 9.04
N LEU A 437 -22.23 2.73 9.92
CA LEU A 437 -23.49 3.07 10.57
C LEU A 437 -24.57 3.40 9.52
N HIS A 438 -25.67 2.65 9.53
CA HIS A 438 -26.85 2.94 8.74
C HIS A 438 -28.12 2.63 9.53
N GLN A 439 -29.15 3.45 9.28
CA GLN A 439 -30.49 3.22 9.78
C GLN A 439 -31.27 2.42 8.74
N LYS A 440 -31.86 1.30 9.16
CA LYS A 440 -32.73 0.49 8.30
C LYS A 440 -34.13 1.07 8.23
N GLU A 441 -34.91 0.61 7.24
CA GLU A 441 -36.31 1.00 7.04
C GLU A 441 -37.19 0.73 8.27
N ASP A 442 -36.87 -0.30 9.07
CA ASP A 442 -37.55 -0.63 10.32
C ASP A 442 -37.14 0.25 11.52
N GLY A 443 -36.29 1.26 11.29
CA GLY A 443 -35.76 2.17 12.31
C GLY A 443 -34.58 1.60 13.11
N THR A 444 -34.18 0.35 12.89
CA THR A 444 -33.03 -0.24 13.59
C THR A 444 -31.71 0.33 13.08
N ILE A 445 -30.79 0.61 14.00
CA ILE A 445 -29.44 1.09 13.69
C ILE A 445 -28.50 -0.11 13.66
N SER A 446 -27.70 -0.22 12.61
CA SER A 446 -26.63 -1.23 12.52
C SER A 446 -25.34 -0.66 11.95
N GLY A 447 -24.23 -1.37 12.20
CA GLY A 447 -22.89 -0.94 11.79
C GLY A 447 -22.15 -0.16 12.88
N TYR A 448 -21.05 0.47 12.49
CA TYR A 448 -20.10 1.15 13.36
C TYR A 448 -20.01 2.63 12.98
N LYS A 449 -20.16 3.52 13.96
CA LYS A 449 -20.06 4.97 13.74
C LYS A 449 -18.62 5.41 13.46
N ASN A 450 -17.63 4.76 14.05
CA ASN A 450 -16.22 5.14 13.98
C ASN A 450 -15.49 4.66 12.71
N VAL A 451 -16.21 4.12 11.72
CA VAL A 451 -15.62 3.53 10.51
C VAL A 451 -16.19 4.19 9.26
N ALA A 452 -15.32 4.44 8.28
CA ALA A 452 -15.68 4.76 6.92
C ALA A 452 -15.15 3.65 5.98
N VAL A 453 -15.98 3.18 5.05
CA VAL A 453 -15.65 2.17 4.04
C VAL A 453 -15.77 2.82 2.67
N ILE A 454 -14.62 3.06 2.04
CA ILE A 454 -14.52 3.78 0.77
C ILE A 454 -14.22 2.76 -0.33
N THR A 455 -15.18 2.47 -1.20
CA THR A 455 -14.95 1.58 -2.35
C THR A 455 -14.45 2.40 -3.53
N LEU A 456 -13.26 2.06 -4.07
CA LEU A 456 -12.65 2.78 -5.20
C LEU A 456 -12.29 1.85 -6.37
N PRO A 457 -12.37 2.32 -7.64
CA PRO A 457 -12.04 1.49 -8.79
C PRO A 457 -10.58 1.05 -8.81
N ALA A 458 -10.34 -0.16 -9.30
CA ALA A 458 -9.01 -0.77 -9.14
C ALA A 458 -8.53 -1.76 -10.21
N ASP A 459 -9.36 -2.22 -11.17
CA ASP A 459 -8.93 -3.27 -12.13
C ASP A 459 -9.55 -3.18 -13.54
N LYS A 460 -10.80 -2.71 -13.66
CA LYS A 460 -11.53 -2.68 -14.94
C LYS A 460 -11.87 -1.25 -15.38
N GLY A 461 -12.38 -1.12 -16.60
CA GLY A 461 -12.71 0.18 -17.20
C GLY A 461 -11.47 1.05 -17.34
N LEU A 462 -11.47 2.22 -16.69
CA LEU A 462 -10.34 3.16 -16.65
C LEU A 462 -9.06 2.56 -16.05
N MET A 463 -9.17 1.47 -15.29
CA MET A 463 -8.04 0.74 -14.72
C MET A 463 -7.64 -0.48 -15.55
N TRP A 464 -8.12 -0.61 -16.80
CA TRP A 464 -7.81 -1.76 -17.64
C TRP A 464 -6.30 -1.90 -17.89
N GLN A 465 -5.79 -3.12 -17.73
CA GLN A 465 -4.38 -3.45 -17.77
C GLN A 465 -3.62 -3.15 -19.07
N LYS A 466 -4.29 -2.74 -20.15
CA LYS A 466 -3.65 -2.36 -21.42
C LYS A 466 -3.89 -0.90 -21.83
N ALA A 467 -4.70 -0.14 -21.09
CA ALA A 467 -5.00 1.25 -21.41
C ALA A 467 -3.73 2.13 -21.41
N TYR A 468 -2.75 1.85 -20.53
CA TYR A 468 -1.44 2.51 -20.52
C TYR A 468 -0.69 2.48 -21.87
N ALA A 469 -0.97 1.51 -22.74
CA ALA A 469 -0.28 1.32 -24.00
C ALA A 469 -0.92 2.11 -25.15
N ASP A 470 -2.17 2.55 -25.02
CA ASP A 470 -2.87 3.30 -26.05
C ASP A 470 -2.59 4.80 -25.91
N THR A 471 -1.65 5.27 -26.72
CA THR A 471 -1.28 6.68 -26.86
C THR A 471 -1.87 7.33 -28.12
N THR A 472 -2.80 6.65 -28.78
CA THR A 472 -3.34 7.03 -30.09
C THR A 472 -4.78 7.53 -30.02
N THR A 473 -5.66 6.84 -29.29
CA THR A 473 -7.05 7.25 -29.10
C THR A 473 -7.08 8.58 -28.37
N LYS A 474 -7.80 9.58 -28.89
CA LYS A 474 -7.91 10.92 -28.29
C LYS A 474 -9.29 11.16 -27.72
N TYR A 475 -9.35 11.78 -26.55
CA TYR A 475 -10.55 12.17 -25.85
C TYR A 475 -10.45 13.66 -25.51
N ASN A 476 -11.54 14.40 -25.69
CA ASN A 476 -11.61 15.78 -25.22
C ASN A 476 -11.45 15.82 -23.69
N SER A 477 -10.53 16.62 -23.18
CA SER A 477 -10.20 16.67 -21.75
C SER A 477 -11.38 17.09 -20.88
N LYS A 478 -12.25 17.99 -21.35
CA LYS A 478 -13.43 18.43 -20.60
C LYS A 478 -14.44 17.30 -20.43
N ASN A 479 -14.69 16.55 -21.51
CA ASN A 479 -15.52 15.33 -21.43
C ASN A 479 -14.92 14.29 -20.48
N VAL A 480 -13.60 14.17 -20.41
CA VAL A 480 -12.94 13.27 -19.45
C VAL A 480 -13.16 13.72 -18.01
N ILE A 481 -13.06 15.02 -17.71
CA ILE A 481 -13.35 15.58 -16.38
C ILE A 481 -14.81 15.29 -16.00
N GLU A 482 -15.75 15.53 -16.91
CA GLU A 482 -17.18 15.23 -16.70
C GLU A 482 -17.41 13.74 -16.39
N ASP A 483 -16.76 12.86 -17.14
CA ASP A 483 -16.84 11.41 -16.93
C ASP A 483 -16.34 11.00 -15.55
N PHE A 484 -15.19 11.56 -15.15
CA PHE A 484 -14.61 11.30 -13.84
C PHE A 484 -15.47 11.83 -12.71
N LEU A 485 -16.01 13.05 -12.87
CA LEU A 485 -16.88 13.69 -11.89
C LEU A 485 -18.15 12.85 -11.69
N ARG A 486 -18.80 12.41 -12.77
CA ARG A 486 -20.00 11.58 -12.70
C ARG A 486 -19.75 10.25 -12.00
N ILE A 487 -18.61 9.60 -12.29
CA ILE A 487 -18.23 8.35 -11.61
C ILE A 487 -18.04 8.60 -10.10
N ALA A 488 -17.35 9.67 -9.72
CA ALA A 488 -17.09 10.00 -8.32
C ALA A 488 -18.34 10.42 -7.53
N GLN A 489 -19.33 11.02 -8.21
CA GLN A 489 -20.65 11.35 -7.66
C GLN A 489 -21.59 10.14 -7.56
N GLU A 490 -21.22 8.98 -8.12
CA GLU A 490 -22.12 7.82 -8.25
C GLU A 490 -23.45 8.14 -8.97
N SER A 491 -23.42 9.06 -9.94
CA SER A 491 -24.65 9.49 -10.61
C SER A 491 -25.31 8.32 -11.35
N LYS A 492 -26.62 8.14 -11.16
CA LYS A 492 -27.38 6.98 -11.67
C LYS A 492 -27.95 7.17 -13.08
N GLY A 493 -27.52 8.22 -13.78
CA GLY A 493 -28.14 8.62 -15.03
C GLY A 493 -27.82 10.06 -15.43
N TYR A 494 -28.71 10.63 -16.26
CA TYR A 494 -28.63 11.97 -16.80
C TYR A 494 -29.93 12.70 -16.53
N ASP A 495 -29.82 13.96 -16.12
CA ASP A 495 -30.97 14.81 -16.01
C ASP A 495 -31.37 15.31 -17.40
N LEU A 496 -32.65 15.15 -17.74
CA LEU A 496 -33.27 15.68 -18.93
C LEU A 496 -34.33 16.70 -18.52
N HIS A 497 -34.01 17.96 -18.72
CA HIS A 497 -34.91 19.08 -18.46
C HIS A 497 -35.81 19.30 -19.67
N LEU A 498 -37.11 19.34 -19.42
CA LEU A 498 -38.11 19.71 -20.41
C LEU A 498 -38.35 21.22 -20.31
N ARG A 499 -38.20 21.94 -21.42
CA ARG A 499 -38.38 23.39 -21.49
C ARG A 499 -39.07 23.77 -22.80
N ASN A 500 -39.67 24.95 -22.83
CA ASN A 500 -40.20 25.52 -24.08
C ASN A 500 -39.09 26.21 -24.89
N LYS A 501 -38.04 26.72 -24.21
CA LYS A 501 -36.89 27.38 -24.84
C LYS A 501 -35.62 27.10 -24.03
N LEU A 502 -34.47 27.26 -24.69
CA LEU A 502 -33.18 27.14 -24.04
C LEU A 502 -33.01 28.31 -23.02
N PRO A 503 -32.66 28.02 -21.75
CA PRO A 503 -32.38 29.06 -20.76
C PRO A 503 -31.18 29.94 -21.15
N GLU A 504 -31.19 31.21 -20.74
CA GLU A 504 -30.06 32.13 -20.96
C GLU A 504 -28.86 31.78 -20.07
N ASP A 505 -29.11 31.35 -18.84
CA ASP A 505 -28.10 30.83 -17.93
C ASP A 505 -28.15 29.30 -17.91
N LEU A 506 -27.10 28.70 -18.46
CA LEU A 506 -26.92 27.26 -18.59
C LEU A 506 -26.10 26.64 -17.46
N THR A 507 -25.56 27.46 -16.55
CA THR A 507 -24.60 27.03 -15.53
C THR A 507 -25.19 25.97 -14.59
N GLN A 508 -26.49 26.05 -14.29
CA GLN A 508 -27.19 25.08 -13.45
C GLN A 508 -27.54 23.75 -14.15
N PHE A 509 -27.35 23.66 -15.47
CA PHE A 509 -27.72 22.50 -16.29
C PHE A 509 -26.49 21.71 -16.76
N GLN A 510 -25.29 22.04 -16.30
CA GLN A 510 -24.05 21.37 -16.68
C GLN A 510 -24.13 19.86 -16.47
N GLY A 511 -23.69 19.08 -17.48
CA GLY A 511 -23.76 17.61 -17.48
C GLY A 511 -25.15 17.04 -17.76
N SER A 512 -26.12 17.89 -18.11
CA SER A 512 -27.52 17.53 -18.31
C SER A 512 -27.97 17.78 -19.74
N TYR A 513 -29.14 17.25 -20.09
CA TYR A 513 -29.81 17.49 -21.35
C TYR A 513 -30.96 18.46 -21.17
N ILE A 514 -31.20 19.32 -22.15
CA ILE A 514 -32.38 20.18 -22.22
C ILE A 514 -33.12 19.87 -23.51
N TYR A 515 -34.31 19.30 -23.41
CA TYR A 515 -35.22 19.16 -24.54
C TYR A 515 -36.13 20.37 -24.61
N CYS A 516 -35.93 21.18 -25.64
CA CYS A 516 -36.76 22.33 -25.95
C CYS A 516 -37.86 21.89 -26.92
N SER A 517 -39.12 22.05 -26.51
CA SER A 517 -40.30 21.75 -27.34
C SER A 517 -41.20 22.98 -27.36
N ASP A 518 -41.09 23.79 -28.41
CA ASP A 518 -42.09 24.83 -28.74
C ASP A 518 -42.98 24.38 -29.92
N ASP A 519 -43.99 25.18 -30.25
CA ASP A 519 -44.96 24.86 -31.32
C ASP A 519 -44.35 24.77 -32.74
N LYS A 520 -43.06 25.09 -32.93
CA LYS A 520 -42.39 25.21 -34.23
C LYS A 520 -41.06 24.44 -34.35
N ILE A 521 -40.30 24.30 -33.28
CA ILE A 521 -38.95 23.74 -33.26
C ILE A 521 -38.79 22.85 -32.02
N LYS A 522 -38.32 21.63 -32.25
CA LYS A 522 -38.02 20.66 -31.20
C LYS A 522 -36.56 20.28 -31.28
N THR A 523 -35.80 20.63 -30.24
CA THR A 523 -34.34 20.47 -30.24
C THR A 523 -33.87 19.96 -28.89
N LEU A 524 -32.96 18.98 -28.92
CA LEU A 524 -32.27 18.49 -27.73
C LEU A 524 -30.91 19.14 -27.65
N TYR A 525 -30.58 19.70 -26.49
CA TYR A 525 -29.28 20.26 -26.19
C TYR A 525 -28.61 19.42 -25.11
N TYR A 526 -27.32 19.17 -25.25
CA TYR A 526 -26.46 18.75 -24.15
C TYR A 526 -25.73 19.98 -23.62
N ILE A 527 -25.75 20.19 -22.31
CA ILE A 527 -25.02 21.29 -21.68
C ILE A 527 -23.73 20.72 -21.11
N ASN A 528 -22.60 21.13 -21.67
CA ASN A 528 -21.29 20.68 -21.20
C ASN A 528 -20.91 21.35 -19.86
N ALA A 529 -19.78 20.96 -19.28
CA ALA A 529 -19.26 21.49 -18.01
C ALA A 529 -18.84 22.95 -18.05
N ASP A 530 -18.74 23.57 -19.23
CA ASP A 530 -18.52 25.01 -19.36
C ASP A 530 -19.84 25.79 -19.32
N GLY A 531 -20.98 25.10 -19.31
CA GLY A 531 -22.29 25.72 -19.49
C GLY A 531 -22.59 26.07 -20.95
N GLU A 532 -21.86 25.52 -21.92
CA GLU A 532 -22.16 25.70 -23.33
C GLU A 532 -23.14 24.62 -23.81
N SER A 533 -24.14 25.01 -24.60
CA SER A 533 -25.08 24.09 -25.22
C SER A 533 -24.54 23.55 -26.54
N LYS A 534 -24.58 22.23 -26.72
CA LYS A 534 -24.40 21.55 -28.00
C LYS A 534 -25.72 20.93 -28.44
N GLU A 535 -26.16 21.20 -29.66
CA GLU A 535 -27.31 20.52 -30.24
C GLU A 535 -27.00 19.03 -30.47
N VAL A 536 -27.93 18.17 -30.03
CA VAL A 536 -27.82 16.73 -30.13
C VAL A 536 -28.85 16.25 -31.15
N PRO A 537 -28.42 15.70 -32.30
CA PRO A 537 -29.35 15.22 -33.31
C PRO A 537 -30.12 14.00 -32.80
N ILE A 538 -31.46 14.08 -32.87
CA ILE A 538 -32.36 12.97 -32.57
C ILE A 538 -32.77 12.33 -33.89
N GLU A 539 -32.38 11.07 -34.13
CA GLU A 539 -32.68 10.35 -35.38
C GLU A 539 -34.19 10.23 -35.65
N ASN A 540 -34.99 9.98 -34.61
CA ASN A 540 -36.44 9.86 -34.71
C ASN A 540 -37.13 10.57 -33.55
N ILE A 541 -37.48 11.84 -33.78
CA ILE A 541 -38.08 12.70 -32.76
C ILE A 541 -39.43 12.18 -32.25
N ALA A 542 -40.21 11.52 -33.10
CA ALA A 542 -41.50 10.94 -32.71
C ALA A 542 -41.31 9.76 -31.76
N GLN A 543 -40.32 8.91 -32.02
CA GLN A 543 -39.96 7.81 -31.12
C GLN A 543 -39.37 8.33 -29.81
N PHE A 544 -38.53 9.36 -29.86
CA PHE A 544 -38.00 10.02 -28.67
C PHE A 544 -39.11 10.58 -27.77
N GLU A 545 -40.06 11.34 -28.32
CA GLU A 545 -41.21 11.87 -27.57
C GLU A 545 -42.13 10.77 -27.04
N LYS A 546 -42.29 9.67 -27.80
CA LYS A 546 -43.04 8.50 -27.32
C LYS A 546 -42.35 7.89 -26.10
N ASN A 547 -41.05 7.64 -26.18
CA ASN A 547 -40.26 7.14 -25.06
C ASN A 547 -40.32 8.10 -23.85
N LEU A 548 -40.28 9.42 -24.08
CA LEU A 548 -40.45 10.42 -23.03
C LEU A 548 -41.81 10.30 -22.34
N LYS A 549 -42.90 10.14 -23.09
CA LYS A 549 -44.23 9.96 -22.52
C LYS A 549 -44.37 8.67 -21.71
N GLU A 550 -43.64 7.61 -22.09
CA GLU A 550 -43.64 6.33 -21.37
C GLU A 550 -42.90 6.40 -20.02
N ILE A 551 -41.90 7.28 -19.89
CA ILE A 551 -41.07 7.41 -18.67
C ILE A 551 -41.41 8.64 -17.83
N LYS A 552 -42.17 9.60 -18.36
CA LYS A 552 -42.54 10.83 -17.65
C LYS A 552 -43.54 10.51 -16.54
N GLU A 553 -43.11 10.67 -15.30
CA GLU A 553 -44.02 10.76 -14.15
C GLU A 553 -44.83 12.06 -14.22
N GLN A 554 -46.08 12.06 -13.72
CA GLN A 554 -47.02 13.18 -13.89
C GLN A 554 -46.41 14.54 -13.48
N ASP A 555 -46.52 15.53 -14.37
CA ASP A 555 -46.20 16.96 -14.20
C ASP A 555 -44.76 17.36 -13.80
N SER A 556 -43.75 16.50 -13.97
CA SER A 556 -42.35 16.92 -13.81
C SER A 556 -41.75 17.54 -15.08
N ASP A 557 -41.07 18.68 -14.92
CA ASP A 557 -40.23 19.30 -15.97
C ASP A 557 -38.79 18.77 -15.97
N LEU A 558 -38.48 17.80 -15.11
CA LEU A 558 -37.21 17.11 -15.00
C LEU A 558 -37.44 15.60 -15.05
N ILE A 559 -36.77 14.92 -15.98
CA ILE A 559 -36.77 13.48 -16.11
C ILE A 559 -35.36 12.98 -15.86
N HIS A 560 -35.18 12.06 -14.91
CA HIS A 560 -33.90 11.40 -14.71
C HIS A 560 -33.81 10.15 -15.59
N LEU A 561 -32.90 10.14 -16.56
CA LEU A 561 -32.67 9.05 -17.49
C LEU A 561 -31.58 8.12 -16.97
N THR A 562 -31.88 6.83 -16.81
CA THR A 562 -30.84 5.80 -16.60
C THR A 562 -29.87 5.73 -17.79
N ASP A 563 -28.69 5.15 -17.60
CA ASP A 563 -27.71 4.94 -18.68
C ASP A 563 -28.31 4.24 -19.91
N ASP A 564 -29.13 3.21 -19.69
CA ASP A 564 -29.75 2.45 -20.79
C ASP A 564 -30.85 3.29 -21.50
N GLN A 565 -31.58 4.13 -20.75
CA GLN A 565 -32.52 5.10 -21.34
C GLN A 565 -31.78 6.18 -22.14
N ALA A 566 -30.74 6.79 -21.59
CA ALA A 566 -29.93 7.78 -22.31
C ALA A 566 -29.27 7.16 -23.56
N LYS A 567 -28.75 5.93 -23.46
CA LYS A 567 -28.19 5.23 -24.61
C LYS A 567 -29.24 4.92 -25.69
N SER A 568 -30.43 4.49 -25.32
CA SER A 568 -31.47 4.13 -26.29
C SER A 568 -32.21 5.34 -26.87
N MET A 569 -32.30 6.44 -26.13
CA MET A 569 -33.08 7.62 -26.51
C MET A 569 -32.22 8.75 -27.11
N ILE A 570 -30.99 8.90 -26.64
CA ILE A 570 -30.13 10.06 -26.95
C ILE A 570 -28.92 9.68 -27.81
N ALA A 571 -28.38 8.46 -27.64
CA ALA A 571 -27.23 8.07 -28.44
C ALA A 571 -27.62 7.95 -29.93
N SER A 572 -26.85 8.63 -30.78
CA SER A 572 -26.94 8.59 -32.24
C SER A 572 -25.55 8.32 -32.82
N SER A 573 -25.43 8.24 -34.14
CA SER A 573 -24.11 8.13 -34.79
C SER A 573 -23.14 9.25 -34.39
N ASP A 574 -23.66 10.43 -34.07
CA ASP A 574 -22.90 11.67 -33.93
C ASP A 574 -22.82 12.18 -32.47
N HIS A 575 -23.56 11.54 -31.55
CA HIS A 575 -23.53 11.85 -30.13
C HIS A 575 -23.65 10.59 -29.29
N THR A 576 -22.73 10.42 -28.34
CA THR A 576 -22.79 9.38 -27.31
C THR A 576 -22.80 10.09 -25.96
N PRO A 577 -23.81 9.86 -25.10
CA PRO A 577 -23.81 10.44 -23.76
C PRO A 577 -22.48 10.22 -23.05
N PRO A 578 -21.86 11.29 -22.49
CA PRO A 578 -20.58 11.16 -21.79
C PRO A 578 -20.65 10.06 -20.74
N GLY A 579 -19.65 9.18 -20.72
CA GLY A 579 -19.48 8.04 -19.81
C GLY A 579 -20.72 7.22 -19.45
N LEU A 580 -21.35 6.72 -20.51
CA LEU A 580 -21.92 5.37 -20.59
C LEU A 580 -20.95 4.22 -20.18
N MET A 581 -19.72 4.53 -19.73
CA MET A 581 -18.80 3.54 -19.21
C MET A 581 -19.35 2.97 -17.90
N LYS A 582 -19.65 1.67 -17.92
CA LYS A 582 -20.12 0.86 -16.77
C LYS A 582 -19.02 0.66 -15.71
N ILE A 583 -18.49 1.74 -15.14
CA ILE A 583 -17.64 1.69 -13.95
C ILE A 583 -18.50 2.17 -12.79
N LYS A 584 -19.05 1.24 -12.02
CA LYS A 584 -19.72 1.56 -10.75
C LYS A 584 -18.94 1.03 -9.53
N ASP A 585 -17.65 0.70 -9.73
CA ASP A 585 -16.66 0.32 -8.70
C ASP A 585 -16.29 1.49 -7.75
N PHE A 586 -17.21 2.43 -7.53
CA PHE A 586 -17.05 3.59 -6.67
C PHE A 586 -18.21 3.62 -5.67
N HIS A 587 -17.92 3.73 -4.38
CA HIS A 587 -18.94 3.93 -3.36
C HIS A 587 -18.41 4.71 -2.15
N ILE A 588 -19.12 5.77 -1.78
CA ILE A 588 -18.96 6.49 -0.50
C ILE A 588 -20.35 6.72 0.07
N SER A 589 -20.58 6.31 1.32
CA SER A 589 -21.89 6.48 1.96
C SER A 589 -22.26 7.95 2.11
N GLU A 590 -23.57 8.25 2.07
CA GLU A 590 -24.09 9.61 2.22
C GLU A 590 -23.64 10.28 3.53
N ARG A 591 -23.55 9.51 4.62
CA ARG A 591 -23.05 9.99 5.91
C ARG A 591 -21.61 10.47 5.81
N ILE A 592 -20.76 9.73 5.10
CA ILE A 592 -19.35 10.10 4.91
C ILE A 592 -19.24 11.24 3.89
N ARG A 593 -20.00 11.24 2.80
CA ARG A 593 -20.05 12.36 1.82
C ARG A 593 -20.33 13.69 2.52
N ARG A 594 -21.31 13.74 3.43
CA ARG A 594 -21.63 14.91 4.27
C ARG A 594 -20.47 15.39 5.14
N LYS A 595 -19.57 14.49 5.55
CA LYS A 595 -18.38 14.83 6.34
C LYS A 595 -17.20 15.32 5.50
N ILE A 596 -17.05 14.87 4.26
CA ILE A 596 -15.85 15.16 3.46
C ILE A 596 -16.09 16.23 2.38
N PHE A 597 -17.34 16.45 1.96
CA PHE A 597 -17.68 17.36 0.86
C PHE A 597 -18.43 18.62 1.32
N LYS A 598 -17.93 19.24 2.39
CA LYS A 598 -18.49 20.47 2.97
C LYS A 598 -17.71 21.71 2.55
N ASP A 599 -18.44 22.77 2.18
CA ASP A 599 -17.91 24.12 1.96
C ASP A 599 -18.60 25.08 2.95
N GLY A 600 -17.82 25.90 3.67
CA GLY A 600 -18.34 26.73 4.76
C GLY A 600 -19.10 25.96 5.85
N GLY A 601 -18.77 24.67 6.05
CA GLY A 601 -19.40 23.79 7.03
C GLY A 601 -20.73 23.15 6.59
N LYS A 602 -21.19 23.35 5.34
CA LYS A 602 -22.44 22.77 4.83
C LYS A 602 -22.19 21.82 3.67
N TYR A 603 -22.96 20.74 3.62
CA TYR A 603 -23.00 19.79 2.51
C TYR A 603 -24.24 20.01 1.64
N THR A 604 -24.01 20.01 0.33
CA THR A 604 -25.00 20.01 -0.76
C THR A 604 -24.42 19.22 -1.93
N HIS A 605 -25.25 18.78 -2.88
CA HIS A 605 -24.74 18.10 -4.08
C HIS A 605 -23.87 19.03 -4.94
N GLU A 606 -24.15 20.33 -4.94
CA GLU A 606 -23.37 21.35 -5.64
C GLU A 606 -21.99 21.55 -5.00
N THR A 607 -21.91 21.60 -3.66
CA THR A 607 -20.62 21.69 -2.96
C THR A 607 -19.80 20.43 -3.15
N GLU A 608 -20.43 19.26 -3.18
CA GLU A 608 -19.75 18.00 -3.53
C GLU A 608 -19.19 18.03 -4.95
N ALA A 609 -20.00 18.42 -5.93
CA ALA A 609 -19.56 18.55 -7.32
C ALA A 609 -18.35 19.49 -7.42
N LYS A 610 -18.41 20.64 -6.72
CA LYS A 610 -17.33 21.63 -6.67
C LYS A 610 -16.04 21.06 -6.06
N VAL A 611 -16.13 20.37 -4.92
CA VAL A 611 -14.94 19.77 -4.28
C VAL A 611 -14.35 18.69 -5.17
N LEU A 612 -15.17 17.76 -5.68
CA LEU A 612 -14.71 16.69 -6.56
C LEU A 612 -14.07 17.23 -7.85
N LYS A 613 -14.68 18.25 -8.47
CA LYS A 613 -14.10 18.91 -9.64
C LYS A 613 -12.76 19.56 -9.31
N GLY A 614 -12.64 20.24 -8.16
CA GLY A 614 -11.36 20.79 -7.70
C GLY A 614 -10.28 19.74 -7.54
N LEU A 615 -10.59 18.58 -6.94
CA LEU A 615 -9.66 17.46 -6.82
C LEU A 615 -9.28 16.86 -8.19
N LEU A 616 -10.21 16.84 -9.15
CA LEU A 616 -9.90 16.41 -10.52
C LEU A 616 -8.98 17.42 -11.20
N ASP A 617 -9.26 18.71 -11.11
CA ASP A 617 -8.42 19.77 -11.69
C ASP A 617 -6.99 19.72 -11.11
N GLU A 618 -6.86 19.47 -9.80
CA GLU A 618 -5.57 19.23 -9.14
C GLU A 618 -4.87 17.97 -9.67
N SER A 619 -5.61 16.91 -9.96
CA SER A 619 -5.05 15.69 -10.55
C SER A 619 -4.53 15.91 -11.98
N PHE A 620 -5.25 16.68 -12.80
CA PHE A 620 -4.78 17.08 -14.13
C PHE A 620 -3.53 17.96 -14.01
N LYS A 621 -3.49 18.89 -13.04
CA LYS A 621 -2.36 19.77 -12.80
C LYS A 621 -1.12 19.01 -12.36
N ALA A 622 -1.25 18.11 -11.39
CA ALA A 622 -0.15 17.29 -10.87
C ALA A 622 0.50 16.39 -11.94
N LEU A 623 -0.22 16.07 -13.02
CA LEU A 623 0.30 15.28 -14.14
C LEU A 623 0.63 16.13 -15.39
N GLY A 624 0.56 17.46 -15.28
CA GLY A 624 0.94 18.38 -16.37
C GLY A 624 -0.04 18.40 -17.54
N TYR A 625 -1.33 18.14 -17.30
CA TYR A 625 -2.37 18.03 -18.33
C TYR A 625 -3.46 19.11 -18.26
N SER A 626 -3.38 20.09 -17.36
CA SER A 626 -4.39 21.17 -17.23
C SER A 626 -4.63 21.94 -18.53
N GLU A 627 -3.59 22.19 -19.32
CA GLU A 627 -3.69 22.96 -20.58
C GLU A 627 -4.00 22.09 -21.81
N LYS A 628 -4.12 20.76 -21.65
CA LYS A 628 -4.37 19.87 -22.78
C LYS A 628 -5.85 19.89 -23.15
N THR A 629 -6.16 20.11 -24.42
CA THR A 629 -7.52 19.98 -24.96
C THR A 629 -7.92 18.53 -25.22
N GLU A 630 -6.95 17.65 -25.45
CA GLU A 630 -7.16 16.23 -25.68
C GLU A 630 -6.19 15.36 -24.87
N LEU A 631 -6.71 14.24 -24.36
CA LEU A 631 -5.95 13.19 -23.69
C LEU A 631 -5.99 11.88 -24.47
N THR A 632 -4.90 11.14 -24.41
CA THR A 632 -4.87 9.74 -24.80
C THR A 632 -5.53 8.82 -23.78
N GLU A 633 -5.86 7.59 -24.15
CA GLU A 633 -6.35 6.60 -23.18
C GLU A 633 -5.31 6.35 -22.05
N ALA A 634 -4.02 6.34 -22.38
CA ALA A 634 -2.95 6.25 -21.39
C ALA A 634 -2.94 7.45 -20.43
N GLU A 635 -3.06 8.68 -20.94
CA GLU A 635 -3.09 9.90 -20.10
C GLU A 635 -4.36 9.94 -19.24
N ARG A 636 -5.52 9.58 -19.82
CA ARG A 636 -6.79 9.43 -19.11
C ARG A 636 -6.68 8.42 -17.96
N GLN A 637 -6.07 7.24 -18.19
CA GLN A 637 -5.80 6.27 -17.14
C GLN A 637 -4.87 6.84 -16.06
N ALA A 638 -3.81 7.58 -16.43
CA ALA A 638 -2.87 8.16 -15.48
C ALA A 638 -3.57 9.16 -14.54
N VAL A 639 -4.40 10.06 -15.09
CA VAL A 639 -5.18 11.01 -14.30
C VAL A 639 -6.15 10.31 -13.38
N TRP A 640 -6.93 9.35 -13.90
CA TRP A 640 -7.88 8.61 -13.06
C TRP A 640 -7.16 7.86 -11.93
N PHE A 641 -6.02 7.26 -12.24
CA PHE A 641 -5.19 6.58 -11.26
C PHE A 641 -4.70 7.54 -10.17
N HIS A 642 -4.19 8.71 -10.55
CA HIS A 642 -3.76 9.72 -9.58
C HIS A 642 -4.92 10.20 -8.70
N PHE A 643 -6.07 10.48 -9.31
CA PHE A 643 -7.27 10.90 -8.58
C PHE A 643 -7.71 9.87 -7.53
N VAL A 644 -7.89 8.60 -7.90
CA VAL A 644 -8.42 7.57 -6.98
C VAL A 644 -7.36 6.92 -6.09
N LYS A 645 -6.06 7.13 -6.32
CA LYS A 645 -4.97 6.58 -5.48
C LYS A 645 -4.26 7.61 -4.64
N TYR A 646 -4.41 8.90 -4.95
CA TYR A 646 -3.81 9.98 -4.18
C TYR A 646 -4.80 11.09 -3.85
N GLN A 647 -5.31 11.84 -4.84
CA GLN A 647 -5.98 13.12 -4.57
C GLN A 647 -7.25 12.97 -3.71
N LEU A 648 -8.14 12.04 -4.10
CA LEU A 648 -9.35 11.75 -3.33
C LEU A 648 -9.04 11.04 -1.99
N PRO A 649 -8.22 9.98 -1.92
CA PRO A 649 -7.81 9.40 -0.64
C PRO A 649 -7.18 10.40 0.33
N ASN A 650 -6.31 11.29 -0.15
CA ASN A 650 -5.67 12.33 0.67
C ASN A 650 -6.72 13.28 1.25
N HIS A 651 -7.63 13.79 0.40
CA HIS A 651 -8.75 14.64 0.85
C HIS A 651 -9.62 13.95 1.91
N ILE A 652 -9.93 12.67 1.72
CA ILE A 652 -10.71 11.87 2.67
C ILE A 652 -9.97 11.74 4.01
N ILE A 653 -8.68 11.39 3.99
CA ILE A 653 -7.87 11.21 5.19
C ILE A 653 -7.73 12.53 5.95
N GLU A 654 -7.45 13.64 5.26
CA GLU A 654 -7.33 14.97 5.87
C GLU A 654 -8.67 15.46 6.43
N SER A 655 -9.78 15.22 5.72
CA SER A 655 -11.11 15.64 6.16
C SER A 655 -11.62 14.88 7.38
N LEU A 656 -11.28 13.58 7.49
CA LEU A 656 -11.76 12.71 8.57
C LEU A 656 -10.78 12.58 9.74
N ASN A 657 -9.48 12.85 9.51
CA ASN A 657 -8.40 12.75 10.50
C ASN A 657 -8.46 11.46 11.35
N PRO A 658 -8.42 10.28 10.71
CA PRO A 658 -8.57 9.00 11.39
C PRO A 658 -7.33 8.66 12.23
N LYS A 659 -7.47 7.70 13.15
CA LYS A 659 -6.32 7.10 13.86
C LYS A 659 -5.59 6.09 12.99
N SER A 660 -6.32 5.39 12.13
CA SER A 660 -5.78 4.35 11.28
C SER A 660 -6.46 4.26 9.92
N ILE A 661 -5.74 3.73 8.95
CA ILE A 661 -6.23 3.49 7.59
C ILE A 661 -5.82 2.11 7.11
N ASN A 662 -6.51 1.60 6.09
CA ASN A 662 -6.17 0.35 5.42
C ASN A 662 -6.52 0.42 3.93
N PHE A 663 -5.55 0.14 3.06
CA PHE A 663 -5.77 -0.08 1.63
C PHE A 663 -5.91 -1.56 1.33
N SER A 664 -7.14 -2.06 1.23
CA SER A 664 -7.39 -3.49 1.09
C SER A 664 -7.98 -3.87 -0.26
N CYS A 665 -7.50 -4.98 -0.78
CA CYS A 665 -8.17 -5.76 -1.81
C CYS A 665 -8.26 -7.20 -1.31
N LYS A 666 -8.52 -8.16 -2.20
CA LYS A 666 -8.61 -9.59 -1.84
C LYS A 666 -7.56 -10.03 -0.81
N ASP A 667 -6.28 -9.87 -1.15
CA ASP A 667 -5.18 -10.18 -0.24
C ASP A 667 -4.33 -8.96 0.13
N ALA A 668 -4.79 -7.72 -0.14
CA ALA A 668 -4.04 -6.46 0.07
C ALA A 668 -2.60 -6.44 -0.49
N ILE A 669 -2.39 -6.99 -1.70
CA ILE A 669 -1.09 -7.01 -2.39
C ILE A 669 -1.11 -6.24 -3.71
N ASP A 670 -2.04 -6.60 -4.60
CA ASP A 670 -2.04 -6.14 -5.98
C ASP A 670 -2.63 -4.72 -6.04
N ARG A 671 -3.96 -4.62 -6.05
CA ARG A 671 -4.70 -3.35 -6.00
C ARG A 671 -4.41 -2.55 -4.72
N GLY A 672 -4.43 -3.22 -3.57
CA GLY A 672 -4.14 -2.65 -2.25
C GLY A 672 -2.70 -2.15 -2.11
N GLY A 673 -1.72 -2.99 -2.47
CA GLY A 673 -0.31 -2.61 -2.36
C GLY A 673 0.08 -1.49 -3.31
N VAL A 674 -0.47 -1.46 -4.54
CA VAL A 674 -0.23 -0.34 -5.47
C VAL A 674 -0.87 0.96 -5.00
N ALA A 675 -2.08 0.90 -4.41
CA ALA A 675 -2.72 2.10 -3.85
C ALA A 675 -1.90 2.69 -2.69
N SER A 676 -1.49 1.83 -1.76
CA SER A 676 -0.63 2.17 -0.63
C SER A 676 0.71 2.76 -1.10
N ALA A 677 1.43 2.08 -1.99
CA ALA A 677 2.72 2.53 -2.49
C ALA A 677 2.63 3.89 -3.20
N TYR A 678 1.61 4.10 -4.03
CA TYR A 678 1.45 5.36 -4.75
C TYR A 678 1.01 6.51 -3.85
N TYR A 679 0.03 6.27 -2.96
CA TYR A 679 -0.43 7.27 -1.99
C TYR A 679 0.75 7.80 -1.17
N ASN A 680 1.53 6.89 -0.59
CA ASN A 680 2.65 7.22 0.27
C ASN A 680 3.81 7.87 -0.51
N LEU A 681 4.08 7.44 -1.76
CA LEU A 681 5.07 8.09 -2.63
C LEU A 681 4.73 9.57 -2.83
N VAL A 682 3.53 9.87 -3.35
CA VAL A 682 3.16 11.25 -3.69
C VAL A 682 3.00 12.09 -2.42
N LYS A 683 2.43 11.55 -1.34
CA LYS A 683 2.31 12.27 -0.05
C LYS A 683 3.69 12.69 0.48
N SER A 684 4.66 11.77 0.47
CA SER A 684 6.01 12.07 0.94
C SER A 684 6.74 13.09 0.06
N PHE A 685 6.40 13.17 -1.24
CA PHE A 685 7.01 14.12 -2.17
C PHE A 685 6.40 15.52 -2.06
N ASN A 686 5.19 15.64 -1.53
CA ASN A 686 4.47 16.91 -1.38
C ASN A 686 4.67 17.57 0.00
N LEU A 687 5.47 16.99 0.90
CA LEU A 687 5.82 17.62 2.18
C LEU A 687 6.56 18.95 1.96
N THR A 688 6.12 19.99 2.65
CA THR A 688 6.79 21.30 2.66
C THR A 688 8.11 21.26 3.43
N ASP A 689 9.03 22.18 3.13
CA ASP A 689 10.30 22.33 3.88
C ASP A 689 10.06 22.53 5.38
N SER A 690 8.94 23.14 5.76
CA SER A 690 8.58 23.37 7.16
C SER A 690 8.13 22.08 7.86
N GLU A 691 7.44 21.17 7.16
CA GLU A 691 7.03 19.86 7.67
C GLU A 691 8.21 18.89 7.74
N GLN A 692 9.16 19.00 6.80
CA GLN A 692 10.40 18.23 6.81
C GLN A 692 11.35 18.66 7.96
N LYS A 693 11.36 19.95 8.33
CA LYS A 693 12.24 20.49 9.39
C LYS A 693 11.64 20.43 10.80
N LYS A 694 10.30 20.45 10.93
CA LYS A 694 9.62 20.41 12.24
C LYS A 694 9.80 19.08 12.97
N GLU A 695 9.99 18.00 12.23
CA GLU A 695 10.10 16.65 12.78
C GLU A 695 11.41 16.04 12.30
N VAL A 696 12.34 15.81 13.22
CA VAL A 696 13.62 15.15 12.96
C VAL A 696 13.33 13.76 12.40
N GLY A 697 13.31 13.60 11.06
CA GLY A 697 13.09 12.31 10.42
C GLY A 697 12.20 12.27 9.19
N ASN A 698 11.39 13.32 8.90
CA ASN A 698 10.49 13.32 7.75
C ASN A 698 11.25 13.51 6.43
N LYS A 699 11.78 12.41 5.90
CA LYS A 699 12.42 12.34 4.58
C LYS A 699 11.41 11.88 3.52
N PRO A 700 11.50 12.39 2.28
CA PRO A 700 10.79 11.79 1.16
C PRO A 700 11.06 10.29 1.06
N MET A 701 10.07 9.52 0.61
CA MET A 701 10.21 8.07 0.44
C MET A 701 11.41 7.75 -0.45
N SER A 702 12.30 6.84 -0.02
CA SER A 702 13.40 6.39 -0.89
C SER A 702 12.96 5.29 -1.84
N ARG A 703 13.82 4.99 -2.81
CA ARG A 703 13.60 3.89 -3.74
C ARG A 703 13.38 2.56 -3.03
N GLU A 704 14.16 2.27 -1.99
CA GLU A 704 14.05 1.03 -1.20
C GLU A 704 12.69 0.91 -0.53
N GLU A 705 12.21 1.95 0.17
CA GLU A 705 10.88 1.96 0.80
C GLU A 705 9.77 1.79 -0.26
N PHE A 706 9.92 2.40 -1.43
CA PHE A 706 8.93 2.27 -2.51
C PHE A 706 8.90 0.85 -3.10
N GLU A 707 10.06 0.24 -3.34
CA GLU A 707 10.17 -1.14 -3.84
C GLU A 707 9.69 -2.16 -2.79
N GLU A 708 9.96 -1.92 -1.51
CA GLU A 708 9.39 -2.69 -0.40
C GLU A 708 7.86 -2.64 -0.42
N ALA A 709 7.29 -1.42 -0.47
CA ALA A 709 5.85 -1.22 -0.49
C ALA A 709 5.17 -1.95 -1.66
N LEU A 710 5.85 -2.02 -2.83
CA LEU A 710 5.38 -2.69 -4.03
C LEU A 710 5.59 -4.21 -4.03
N HIS A 711 6.66 -4.74 -3.43
CA HIS A 711 7.10 -6.11 -3.70
C HIS A 711 7.12 -7.03 -2.47
N ALA A 712 7.22 -6.50 -1.25
CA ALA A 712 7.24 -7.32 -0.04
C ALA A 712 5.94 -8.11 0.13
N ALA A 713 4.79 -7.41 0.09
CA ALA A 713 3.49 -8.05 0.32
C ALA A 713 3.13 -9.09 -0.76
N PRO A 714 3.27 -8.83 -2.08
CA PRO A 714 3.09 -9.89 -3.09
C PRO A 714 3.98 -11.11 -2.89
N THR A 715 5.22 -10.91 -2.42
CA THR A 715 6.17 -12.00 -2.18
C THR A 715 5.73 -12.84 -0.99
N MET A 716 5.38 -12.18 0.11
CA MET A 716 4.87 -12.80 1.32
C MET A 716 3.60 -13.62 1.06
N VAL A 717 2.68 -13.14 0.23
CA VAL A 717 1.35 -13.76 0.06
C VAL A 717 1.28 -14.75 -1.10
N LYS A 718 1.98 -14.46 -2.21
CA LYS A 718 1.86 -15.20 -3.48
C LYS A 718 3.20 -15.71 -4.03
N GLY A 719 4.31 -15.53 -3.31
CA GLY A 719 5.63 -15.98 -3.76
C GLY A 719 6.07 -15.34 -5.08
N ARG A 720 5.69 -14.08 -5.32
CA ARG A 720 6.01 -13.36 -6.56
C ARG A 720 6.16 -11.86 -6.31
N GLY A 721 6.79 -11.16 -7.24
CA GLY A 721 6.74 -9.69 -7.29
C GLY A 721 5.36 -9.14 -7.67
N MET A 722 5.26 -7.81 -7.73
CA MET A 722 4.06 -7.14 -8.24
C MET A 722 3.78 -7.56 -9.68
N ASN A 723 2.51 -7.85 -9.97
CA ASN A 723 2.08 -8.31 -11.28
C ASN A 723 1.91 -7.13 -12.27
N HIS A 724 0.99 -7.28 -13.23
CA HIS A 724 0.63 -6.26 -14.21
C HIS A 724 0.24 -4.88 -13.61
N HIS A 725 -0.18 -4.78 -12.34
CA HIS A 725 -0.46 -3.47 -11.72
C HIS A 725 0.79 -2.55 -11.66
N ARG A 726 2.00 -3.12 -11.76
CA ARG A 726 3.24 -2.35 -11.96
C ARG A 726 3.18 -1.46 -13.21
N LYS A 727 2.44 -1.86 -14.25
CA LYS A 727 2.26 -1.08 -15.48
C LYS A 727 1.33 0.12 -15.28
N LEU A 728 0.31 -0.02 -14.44
CA LEU A 728 -0.63 1.07 -14.12
C LEU A 728 0.06 2.15 -13.30
N ILE A 729 0.74 1.76 -12.21
CA ILE A 729 1.50 2.71 -11.40
C ILE A 729 2.64 3.34 -12.21
N TRP A 730 3.31 2.56 -13.07
CA TRP A 730 4.32 3.12 -13.97
C TRP A 730 3.75 4.22 -14.87
N ASN A 731 2.54 4.05 -15.41
CA ASN A 731 1.93 5.05 -16.29
C ASN A 731 1.62 6.36 -15.55
N ALA A 732 1.16 6.28 -14.30
CA ALA A 732 0.94 7.45 -13.45
C ALA A 732 2.26 8.11 -13.02
N VAL A 733 3.29 7.32 -12.71
CA VAL A 733 4.64 7.83 -12.39
C VAL A 733 5.29 8.47 -13.61
N ASP A 734 5.16 7.90 -14.81
CA ASP A 734 5.65 8.49 -16.06
C ASP A 734 5.07 9.89 -16.27
N ALA A 735 3.75 10.03 -16.16
CA ALA A 735 3.07 11.32 -16.23
C ALA A 735 3.56 12.32 -15.16
N TYR A 736 3.68 11.86 -13.90
CA TYR A 736 4.14 12.68 -12.79
C TYR A 736 5.59 13.15 -12.97
N VAL A 737 6.50 12.25 -13.35
CA VAL A 737 7.90 12.61 -13.60
C VAL A 737 7.99 13.63 -14.73
N ASN A 738 7.18 13.50 -15.78
CA ASN A 738 7.19 14.45 -16.88
C ASN A 738 6.73 15.85 -16.45
N ALA A 739 5.73 15.92 -15.57
CA ALA A 739 5.24 17.19 -15.01
C ALA A 739 6.24 17.85 -14.04
N HIS A 740 7.02 17.04 -13.33
CA HIS A 740 7.91 17.48 -12.24
C HIS A 740 9.40 17.26 -12.54
N TYR A 741 9.78 17.12 -13.81
CA TYR A 741 11.11 16.65 -14.20
C TYR A 741 12.24 17.48 -13.60
N ASN A 742 12.15 18.81 -13.72
CA ASN A 742 13.17 19.73 -13.22
C ASN A 742 13.26 19.69 -11.69
N ASP A 743 12.14 19.63 -10.98
CA ASP A 743 12.10 19.57 -9.52
C ASP A 743 12.71 18.26 -9.01
N LEU A 744 12.42 17.14 -9.69
CA LEU A 744 12.96 15.83 -9.36
C LEU A 744 14.46 15.75 -9.64
N LYS A 745 14.92 16.19 -10.81
CA LYS A 745 16.34 16.20 -11.20
C LYS A 745 17.19 16.99 -10.21
N ASN A 746 16.68 18.14 -9.75
CA ASN A 746 17.41 19.05 -8.86
C ASN A 746 17.31 18.67 -7.37
N ASN A 747 16.58 17.61 -7.02
CA ASN A 747 16.43 17.13 -5.65
C ASN A 747 16.98 15.70 -5.50
N SER A 748 18.14 15.56 -4.85
CA SER A 748 18.82 14.27 -4.69
C SER A 748 18.00 13.20 -3.99
N ASP A 749 17.07 13.58 -3.10
CA ASP A 749 16.23 12.64 -2.36
C ASP A 749 15.04 12.13 -3.19
N LYS A 750 14.71 12.80 -4.31
CA LYS A 750 13.58 12.46 -5.19
C LYS A 750 14.01 12.03 -6.61
N ALA A 751 15.23 12.37 -7.02
CA ALA A 751 15.75 12.13 -8.36
C ALA A 751 15.71 10.66 -8.79
N TRP A 752 15.80 9.72 -7.83
CA TRP A 752 15.72 8.28 -8.08
C TRP A 752 14.44 7.87 -8.82
N LEU A 753 13.35 8.64 -8.71
CA LEU A 753 12.08 8.32 -9.37
C LEU A 753 12.18 8.38 -10.90
N ILE A 754 13.06 9.24 -11.44
CA ILE A 754 13.36 9.33 -12.87
C ILE A 754 13.96 8.00 -13.36
N GLU A 755 15.00 7.52 -12.67
CA GLU A 755 15.62 6.23 -13.00
C GLU A 755 14.65 5.07 -12.81
N TRP A 756 13.83 5.12 -11.75
CA TRP A 756 12.81 4.10 -11.53
C TRP A 756 11.83 4.04 -12.70
N ARG A 757 11.28 5.18 -13.16
CA ARG A 757 10.44 5.24 -14.37
C ARG A 757 11.15 4.57 -15.55
N ASP A 758 12.40 4.90 -15.80
CA ASP A 758 13.12 4.41 -16.97
C ASP A 758 13.40 2.90 -16.91
N TYR A 759 13.87 2.41 -15.77
CA TYR A 759 14.15 0.99 -15.54
C TYR A 759 12.91 0.12 -15.52
N ASN A 760 11.77 0.69 -15.14
CA ASN A 760 10.50 -0.02 -15.01
C ASN A 760 9.62 0.07 -16.27
N CYS A 761 10.06 0.80 -17.31
CA CYS A 761 9.33 1.06 -18.55
C CYS A 761 8.74 -0.22 -19.19
N PRO A 762 7.42 -0.27 -19.47
CA PRO A 762 6.78 -1.33 -20.25
C PRO A 762 7.32 -1.44 -21.67
N HIS A 763 7.18 -2.63 -22.27
CA HIS A 763 7.68 -2.87 -23.63
C HIS A 763 7.01 -1.96 -24.66
N GLU A 764 5.70 -1.74 -24.52
CA GLU A 764 4.87 -0.94 -25.43
C GLU A 764 5.19 0.55 -25.39
N ARG A 765 5.83 1.04 -24.30
CA ARG A 765 6.14 2.46 -24.07
C ARG A 765 7.63 2.80 -24.24
N VAL A 766 8.47 1.81 -24.54
CA VAL A 766 9.92 1.99 -24.63
C VAL A 766 10.33 2.98 -25.72
N GLU A 767 9.61 3.03 -26.84
CA GLU A 767 9.96 3.90 -27.97
C GLU A 767 9.77 5.37 -27.64
N SER A 768 8.60 5.73 -27.11
CA SER A 768 8.32 7.11 -26.70
C SER A 768 9.24 7.54 -25.57
N LEU A 769 9.47 6.67 -24.58
CA LEU A 769 10.32 7.01 -23.44
C LEU A 769 11.79 7.13 -23.83
N LEU A 770 12.30 6.26 -24.71
CA LEU A 770 13.68 6.37 -25.21
C LEU A 770 13.92 7.72 -25.88
N LYS A 771 13.02 8.12 -26.79
CA LYS A 771 13.12 9.43 -27.47
C LYS A 771 13.12 10.57 -26.46
N GLN A 772 12.24 10.52 -25.47
CA GLN A 772 12.17 11.53 -24.42
C GLN A 772 13.45 11.56 -23.59
N ARG A 773 13.93 10.41 -23.12
CA ARG A 773 15.11 10.32 -22.25
C ARG A 773 16.39 10.76 -22.95
N LEU A 774 16.51 10.53 -24.25
CA LEU A 774 17.62 11.06 -25.05
C LEU A 774 17.59 12.59 -25.09
N GLY A 775 16.41 13.18 -25.31
CA GLY A 775 16.24 14.63 -25.29
C GLY A 775 16.58 15.23 -23.92
N GLU A 776 16.05 14.63 -22.84
CA GLU A 776 16.37 14.99 -21.46
C GLU A 776 17.89 14.93 -21.22
N GLY A 777 18.51 13.74 -21.38
CA GLY A 777 19.93 13.52 -21.07
C GLY A 777 20.89 14.39 -21.88
N LEU A 778 20.58 14.68 -23.15
CA LEU A 778 21.37 15.61 -23.96
C LEU A 778 21.33 17.03 -23.39
N VAL A 779 20.15 17.53 -22.99
CA VAL A 779 20.01 18.85 -22.35
C VAL A 779 20.80 18.89 -21.04
N GLU A 780 20.71 17.86 -20.19
CA GLU A 780 21.43 17.82 -18.91
C GLU A 780 22.95 17.86 -19.11
N ILE A 781 23.47 17.07 -20.05
CA ILE A 781 24.90 17.04 -20.35
C ILE A 781 25.36 18.39 -20.93
N GLU A 782 24.57 19.00 -21.81
CA GLU A 782 24.90 20.30 -22.38
C GLU A 782 24.92 21.43 -21.35
N GLU A 783 23.99 21.45 -20.41
CA GLU A 783 24.01 22.38 -19.28
C GLU A 783 25.32 22.25 -18.47
N HIS A 784 25.72 21.02 -18.14
CA HIS A 784 26.95 20.78 -17.37
C HIS A 784 28.22 21.11 -18.18
N LEU A 785 28.24 20.83 -19.49
CA LEU A 785 29.35 21.21 -20.37
C LEU A 785 29.54 22.73 -20.42
N ARG A 786 28.46 23.51 -20.30
CA ARG A 786 28.53 24.98 -20.25
C ARG A 786 29.09 25.48 -18.91
N THR A 787 28.74 24.83 -17.80
CA THR A 787 29.15 25.28 -16.45
C THR A 787 30.51 24.74 -16.02
N GLU A 788 30.95 23.59 -16.53
CA GLU A 788 32.15 22.88 -16.06
C GLU A 788 33.38 23.00 -16.98
N GLN A 789 33.55 24.11 -17.72
CA GLN A 789 34.57 24.28 -18.79
C GLN A 789 36.05 24.01 -18.43
N ASN A 790 36.41 23.82 -17.16
CA ASN A 790 37.76 23.43 -16.70
C ASN A 790 37.80 22.20 -15.77
N SER A 791 36.75 21.37 -15.77
CA SER A 791 36.60 20.19 -14.91
C SER A 791 37.19 18.91 -15.53
N PRO A 792 37.77 17.99 -14.73
CA PRO A 792 38.11 16.63 -15.17
C PRO A 792 36.91 15.83 -15.71
N LYS A 793 35.67 16.29 -15.46
CA LYS A 793 34.44 15.66 -15.94
C LYS A 793 34.11 15.99 -17.41
N ILE A 794 34.69 17.02 -18.02
CA ILE A 794 34.37 17.43 -19.41
C ILE A 794 34.52 16.27 -20.39
N LYS A 795 35.56 15.44 -20.22
CA LYS A 795 35.80 14.30 -21.10
C LYS A 795 34.68 13.26 -20.99
N ALA A 796 34.23 12.95 -19.78
CA ALA A 796 33.12 12.03 -19.52
C ALA A 796 31.77 12.58 -20.03
N LEU A 797 31.56 13.90 -19.89
CA LEU A 797 30.39 14.60 -20.43
C LEU A 797 30.38 14.59 -21.97
N THR A 798 31.52 14.86 -22.60
CA THR A 798 31.67 14.86 -24.07
C THR A 798 31.44 13.46 -24.65
N GLN A 799 32.05 12.43 -24.05
CA GLN A 799 31.81 11.04 -24.45
C GLN A 799 30.35 10.64 -24.24
N GLY A 800 29.74 11.04 -23.11
CA GLY A 800 28.33 10.80 -22.84
C GLY A 800 27.43 11.40 -23.91
N LYS A 801 27.67 12.66 -24.28
CA LYS A 801 26.94 13.34 -25.36
C LYS A 801 27.04 12.57 -26.68
N MET A 802 28.25 12.17 -27.09
CA MET A 802 28.46 11.40 -28.33
C MET A 802 27.68 10.08 -28.33
N ILE A 803 27.64 9.38 -27.20
CA ILE A 803 26.90 8.12 -27.06
C ILE A 803 25.40 8.37 -27.19
N LEU A 804 24.85 9.40 -26.54
CA LEU A 804 23.43 9.74 -26.64
C LEU A 804 23.04 10.16 -28.07
N GLU A 805 23.86 10.97 -28.75
CA GLU A 805 23.63 11.36 -30.15
C GLU A 805 23.60 10.14 -31.09
N GLU A 806 24.50 9.19 -30.89
CA GLU A 806 24.55 7.95 -31.66
C GLU A 806 23.34 7.05 -31.39
N ILE A 807 22.88 6.95 -30.14
CA ILE A 807 21.64 6.23 -29.81
C ILE A 807 20.42 6.90 -30.45
N ASP A 808 20.37 8.23 -30.49
CA ASP A 808 19.31 8.98 -31.16
C ASP A 808 19.28 8.71 -32.68
N GLN A 809 20.45 8.68 -33.33
CA GLN A 809 20.56 8.28 -34.74
C GLN A 809 20.04 6.86 -34.97
N GLN A 810 20.47 5.89 -34.17
CA GLN A 810 19.99 4.51 -34.27
C GLN A 810 18.48 4.40 -34.03
N THR A 811 17.94 5.18 -33.10
CA THR A 811 16.50 5.22 -32.81
C THR A 811 15.71 5.73 -34.02
N LYS A 812 16.19 6.78 -34.70
CA LYS A 812 15.60 7.30 -35.94
C LYS A 812 15.62 6.30 -37.10
N LEU A 813 16.59 5.39 -37.14
CA LEU A 813 16.68 4.30 -38.12
C LEU A 813 15.78 3.10 -37.80
N GLY A 814 15.09 3.11 -36.67
CA GLY A 814 14.14 2.07 -36.28
C GLY A 814 14.82 0.74 -35.92
N VAL A 815 16.03 0.77 -35.37
CA VAL A 815 16.75 -0.46 -34.98
C VAL A 815 16.02 -1.21 -33.86
N SER A 816 16.26 -2.52 -33.80
CA SER A 816 15.81 -3.38 -32.70
C SER A 816 16.68 -3.18 -31.45
N GLY A 817 16.19 -3.65 -30.28
CA GLY A 817 16.93 -3.54 -29.02
C GLY A 817 16.68 -2.25 -28.24
N ARG A 818 15.57 -1.55 -28.49
CA ARG A 818 15.19 -0.27 -27.83
C ARG A 818 15.28 -0.29 -26.30
N ARG A 819 15.02 -1.42 -25.64
CA ARG A 819 15.19 -1.55 -24.17
C ARG A 819 16.65 -1.50 -23.75
N VAL A 820 17.54 -2.12 -24.52
CA VAL A 820 18.99 -2.03 -24.29
C VAL A 820 19.46 -0.61 -24.54
N LEU A 821 19.00 0.04 -25.63
CA LEU A 821 19.31 1.44 -25.91
C LEU A 821 18.83 2.40 -24.82
N LEU A 822 17.62 2.18 -24.27
CA LEU A 822 17.11 2.95 -23.13
C LEU A 822 18.00 2.75 -21.90
N GLU A 823 18.35 1.51 -21.58
CA GLU A 823 19.24 1.23 -20.46
C GLU A 823 20.62 1.87 -20.64
N THR A 824 21.17 1.84 -21.86
CA THR A 824 22.41 2.53 -22.19
C THR A 824 22.27 4.04 -22.02
N ALA A 825 21.22 4.66 -22.58
CA ALA A 825 21.00 6.10 -22.47
C ALA A 825 20.91 6.57 -21.00
N VAL A 826 20.17 5.84 -20.16
CA VAL A 826 20.06 6.13 -18.72
C VAL A 826 21.41 5.98 -18.02
N SER A 827 22.10 4.85 -18.25
CA SER A 827 23.38 4.55 -17.59
C SER A 827 24.47 5.54 -18.00
N THR A 828 24.57 5.84 -19.30
CA THR A 828 25.51 6.84 -19.84
C THR A 828 25.26 8.21 -19.21
N THR A 829 24.00 8.65 -19.16
CA THR A 829 23.66 9.96 -18.57
C THR A 829 24.07 10.03 -17.11
N SER A 830 23.68 9.04 -16.29
CA SER A 830 24.05 8.99 -14.87
C SER A 830 25.57 8.97 -14.66
N MET A 831 26.29 8.12 -15.38
CA MET A 831 27.74 7.95 -15.22
C MET A 831 28.55 9.15 -15.73
N SER A 832 28.01 9.90 -16.69
CA SER A 832 28.60 11.15 -17.19
C SER A 832 28.38 12.32 -16.24
N LEU A 833 27.19 12.44 -15.63
CA LEU A 833 26.86 13.55 -14.72
C LEU A 833 27.46 13.37 -13.31
N SER A 834 27.47 12.14 -12.81
CA SER A 834 27.80 11.82 -11.41
C SER A 834 28.93 10.79 -11.33
N PRO A 835 30.20 11.20 -11.18
CA PRO A 835 31.34 10.28 -11.06
C PRO A 835 31.21 9.26 -9.93
N ASP A 836 30.49 9.58 -8.85
CA ASP A 836 30.24 8.67 -7.72
C ASP A 836 29.39 7.44 -8.11
N THR A 837 28.74 7.49 -9.27
CA THR A 837 28.01 6.35 -9.84
C THR A 837 28.92 5.38 -10.60
N GLN A 838 30.20 5.71 -10.81
CA GLN A 838 31.20 4.84 -11.46
C GLN A 838 31.79 3.80 -10.50
N LYS A 839 30.90 3.09 -9.78
CA LYS A 839 31.28 1.97 -8.90
C LYS A 839 31.59 0.71 -9.73
N PRO A 840 32.42 -0.22 -9.23
CA PRO A 840 32.78 -1.45 -9.96
C PRO A 840 31.57 -2.23 -10.49
N GLU A 841 30.49 -2.31 -9.71
CA GLU A 841 29.23 -2.95 -10.09
C GLU A 841 28.54 -2.29 -11.28
N ASN A 842 28.54 -0.94 -11.33
CA ASN A 842 27.93 -0.18 -12.42
C ASN A 842 28.80 -0.23 -13.68
N ILE A 843 30.13 -0.27 -13.51
CA ILE A 843 31.09 -0.47 -14.60
C ILE A 843 30.92 -1.85 -15.23
N ASP A 844 30.79 -2.93 -14.42
CA ASP A 844 30.51 -4.28 -14.91
C ASP A 844 29.16 -4.35 -15.64
N ARG A 845 28.14 -3.69 -15.10
CA ARG A 845 26.84 -3.58 -15.78
C ARG A 845 26.94 -2.83 -17.10
N TYR A 846 27.70 -1.73 -17.16
CA TYR A 846 27.92 -0.98 -18.38
C TYR A 846 28.71 -1.78 -19.43
N GLN A 847 29.69 -2.59 -18.99
CA GLN A 847 30.38 -3.56 -19.85
C GLN A 847 29.38 -4.57 -20.45
N LYS A 848 28.48 -5.15 -19.64
CA LYS A 848 27.45 -6.07 -20.12
C LYS A 848 26.50 -5.41 -21.14
N LEU A 849 26.24 -4.11 -21.02
CA LEU A 849 25.47 -3.35 -22.02
C LEU A 849 26.24 -3.21 -23.32
N TYR A 850 27.52 -2.84 -23.24
CA TYR A 850 28.42 -2.81 -24.39
C TYR A 850 28.46 -4.16 -25.12
N ASP A 851 28.57 -5.28 -24.39
CA ASP A 851 28.58 -6.64 -24.95
C ASP A 851 27.22 -6.98 -25.61
N LYS A 852 26.10 -6.61 -24.98
CA LYS A 852 24.75 -6.82 -25.54
C LYS A 852 24.48 -6.03 -26.83
N LEU A 853 25.17 -4.91 -27.02
CA LEU A 853 25.07 -4.11 -28.24
C LEU A 853 25.88 -4.69 -29.39
N GLU A 854 26.81 -5.62 -29.10
CA GLU A 854 27.62 -6.34 -30.09
C GLU A 854 26.76 -7.28 -30.95
N ILE A 855 26.85 -7.11 -32.27
CA ILE A 855 26.19 -7.99 -33.23
C ILE A 855 27.19 -9.07 -33.64
N SER A 856 27.18 -10.21 -32.96
CA SER A 856 28.17 -11.27 -33.20
C SER A 856 28.08 -11.91 -34.60
N PHE A 857 26.97 -11.74 -35.33
CA PHE A 857 26.82 -12.22 -36.72
C PHE A 857 25.81 -11.37 -37.54
N PRO A 858 26.28 -10.34 -38.27
CA PRO A 858 25.40 -9.38 -38.96
C PRO A 858 24.53 -10.00 -40.05
N GLN A 859 25.12 -10.86 -40.88
CA GLN A 859 24.44 -11.51 -42.00
C GLN A 859 23.29 -12.44 -41.54
N LEU A 860 23.49 -13.15 -40.43
CA LEU A 860 22.46 -13.97 -39.79
C LEU A 860 21.33 -13.13 -39.19
N THR A 861 21.65 -11.92 -38.69
CA THR A 861 20.66 -10.98 -38.14
C THR A 861 19.81 -10.38 -39.27
N VAL A 862 20.42 -10.01 -40.39
CA VAL A 862 19.73 -9.60 -41.63
C VAL A 862 18.81 -10.72 -42.13
N LEU A 863 19.32 -11.95 -42.24
CA LEU A 863 18.53 -13.11 -42.68
C LEU A 863 17.36 -13.41 -41.74
N ARG A 864 17.57 -13.32 -40.42
CA ARG A 864 16.50 -13.49 -39.42
C ARG A 864 15.46 -12.38 -39.51
N GLY A 865 15.86 -11.15 -39.83
CA GLY A 865 14.97 -10.04 -40.12
C GLY A 865 14.11 -10.33 -41.35
N LEU A 866 14.72 -10.73 -42.46
CA LEU A 866 14.02 -11.12 -43.70
C LEU A 866 13.04 -12.27 -43.49
N LEU A 867 13.41 -13.30 -42.72
CA LEU A 867 12.53 -14.42 -42.40
C LEU A 867 11.31 -14.00 -41.57
N LYS A 868 11.48 -13.07 -40.62
CA LYS A 868 10.36 -12.50 -39.85
C LYS A 868 9.45 -11.63 -40.71
N ILE A 869 10.03 -10.81 -41.61
CA ILE A 869 9.26 -10.03 -42.59
C ILE A 869 8.44 -11.00 -43.45
N PHE A 870 9.08 -12.03 -44.02
CA PHE A 870 8.42 -13.01 -44.87
C PHE A 870 7.28 -13.74 -44.14
N ALA A 871 7.53 -14.22 -42.91
CA ALA A 871 6.50 -14.86 -42.10
C ALA A 871 5.33 -13.91 -41.79
N GLY A 872 5.62 -12.65 -41.44
CA GLY A 872 4.61 -11.62 -41.19
C GLY A 872 3.77 -11.33 -42.44
N THR A 873 4.40 -11.16 -43.60
CA THR A 873 3.71 -10.92 -44.88
C THR A 873 2.81 -12.09 -45.28
N VAL A 874 3.26 -13.34 -45.08
CA VAL A 874 2.41 -14.52 -45.32
C VAL A 874 1.20 -14.52 -44.38
N THR A 875 1.41 -14.15 -43.11
CA THR A 875 0.34 -14.06 -42.11
C THR A 875 -0.67 -12.97 -42.48
N ASP A 876 -0.19 -11.80 -42.92
CA ASP A 876 -1.02 -10.67 -43.35
C ASP A 876 -1.81 -10.99 -44.64
N ILE A 877 -1.23 -11.76 -45.57
CA ILE A 877 -1.94 -12.25 -46.76
C ILE A 877 -3.05 -13.24 -46.37
N VAL A 878 -2.76 -14.18 -45.48
CA VAL A 878 -3.73 -15.20 -45.02
C VAL A 878 -4.87 -14.56 -44.21
N LEU A 879 -4.56 -13.68 -43.27
CA LEU A 879 -5.56 -12.94 -42.50
C LEU A 879 -6.33 -11.92 -43.35
N GLY A 880 -5.65 -11.24 -44.28
CA GLY A 880 -6.28 -10.35 -45.24
C GLY A 880 -7.30 -11.08 -46.12
N ALA A 881 -6.97 -12.28 -46.61
CA ALA A 881 -7.88 -13.13 -47.35
C ALA A 881 -9.09 -13.60 -46.51
N LEU A 882 -8.88 -13.91 -45.22
CA LEU A 882 -9.96 -14.26 -44.28
C LEU A 882 -10.85 -13.05 -43.93
N SER A 883 -10.27 -11.84 -43.85
CA SER A 883 -11.01 -10.60 -43.59
C SER A 883 -11.88 -10.17 -44.77
N MET A 884 -11.52 -10.49 -46.01
CA MET A 884 -12.40 -10.23 -47.17
C MET A 884 -13.65 -11.12 -47.17
N ALA A 885 -13.65 -12.25 -46.46
CA ALA A 885 -14.81 -13.14 -46.31
C ALA A 885 -15.74 -12.75 -45.14
N SER A 886 -15.36 -11.78 -44.31
CA SER A 886 -16.14 -11.32 -43.15
C SER A 886 -16.25 -9.79 -43.20
N PHE A 887 -17.45 -9.23 -43.36
CA PHE A 887 -17.69 -7.79 -43.56
C PHE A 887 -17.22 -6.91 -42.39
N GLY A 888 -15.91 -6.63 -42.32
CA GLY A 888 -15.30 -5.70 -41.37
C GLY A 888 -13.85 -5.44 -41.75
N LYS A 889 -13.52 -4.19 -42.10
CA LYS A 889 -12.14 -3.75 -42.32
C LYS A 889 -11.36 -3.90 -41.02
N ILE A 890 -10.46 -4.88 -40.95
CA ILE A 890 -9.44 -4.93 -39.91
C ILE A 890 -8.12 -4.50 -40.55
N ASP A 891 -7.62 -3.33 -40.18
CA ASP A 891 -6.29 -2.86 -40.59
C ASP A 891 -5.24 -3.59 -39.75
N ILE A 892 -4.72 -4.71 -40.27
CA ILE A 892 -3.72 -5.54 -39.61
C ILE A 892 -2.43 -5.45 -40.41
N LYS A 893 -1.56 -4.51 -40.05
CA LYS A 893 -0.12 -4.76 -40.22
C LYS A 893 0.33 -5.62 -39.05
N SER A 894 0.78 -6.85 -39.30
CA SER A 894 1.26 -7.70 -38.21
C SER A 894 2.48 -7.09 -37.50
N ASP A 895 2.45 -7.09 -36.16
CA ASP A 895 3.59 -6.80 -35.26
C ASP A 895 4.85 -7.63 -35.61
N LEU A 896 4.69 -8.73 -36.37
CA LEU A 896 5.80 -9.55 -36.83
C LEU A 896 6.59 -8.92 -37.99
N THR A 897 5.94 -8.22 -38.94
CA THR A 897 6.63 -7.55 -40.05
C THR A 897 7.46 -6.37 -39.57
N SER A 898 6.92 -5.53 -38.68
CA SER A 898 7.64 -4.39 -38.08
C SER A 898 8.84 -4.85 -37.27
N ARG A 899 8.71 -5.92 -36.47
CA ARG A 899 9.84 -6.58 -35.77
C ARG A 899 10.88 -7.15 -36.73
N GLY A 900 10.43 -7.64 -37.89
CA GLY A 900 11.29 -8.12 -38.96
C GLY A 900 12.14 -7.00 -39.57
N TRP A 901 11.51 -5.88 -39.95
CA TRP A 901 12.20 -4.68 -40.45
C TRP A 901 13.17 -4.10 -39.42
N ALA A 902 12.78 -4.00 -38.15
CA ALA A 902 13.68 -3.54 -37.09
C ALA A 902 14.90 -4.47 -36.92
N THR A 903 14.71 -5.79 -37.01
CA THR A 903 15.81 -6.77 -36.94
C THR A 903 16.70 -6.67 -38.18
N PHE A 904 16.12 -6.46 -39.37
CA PHE A 904 16.85 -6.26 -40.62
C PHE A 904 17.70 -4.98 -40.58
N ASN A 905 17.10 -3.84 -40.23
CA ASN A 905 17.79 -2.55 -40.10
C ASN A 905 18.95 -2.64 -39.09
N THR A 906 18.78 -3.39 -38.01
CA THR A 906 19.85 -3.65 -37.03
C THR A 906 21.06 -4.36 -37.64
N GLY A 907 20.83 -5.34 -38.52
CA GLY A 907 21.91 -6.07 -39.18
C GLY A 907 22.51 -5.31 -40.38
N TRP A 908 21.71 -4.46 -41.03
CA TRP A 908 22.12 -3.67 -42.19
C TRP A 908 23.01 -2.47 -41.80
N ASP A 909 22.67 -1.77 -40.72
CA ASP A 909 23.46 -0.63 -40.22
C ASP A 909 24.52 -1.05 -39.19
N LEU A 910 25.47 -1.86 -39.66
CA LEU A 910 26.58 -2.33 -38.84
C LEU A 910 27.56 -1.20 -38.47
N SER A 911 27.64 -0.15 -39.29
CA SER A 911 28.54 1.00 -39.10
C SER A 911 28.18 1.82 -37.86
N ALA A 912 26.92 2.23 -37.71
CA ALA A 912 26.47 3.02 -36.57
C ALA A 912 26.65 2.26 -35.24
N ARG A 913 26.29 0.96 -35.23
CA ARG A 913 26.51 0.06 -34.08
C ARG A 913 27.98 -0.02 -33.67
N LYS A 914 28.90 -0.13 -34.64
CA LYS A 914 30.35 -0.14 -34.37
C LYS A 914 30.84 1.21 -33.82
N THR A 915 30.31 2.32 -34.31
CA THR A 915 30.61 3.66 -33.78
C THR A 915 30.17 3.76 -32.32
N LEU A 916 28.92 3.41 -32.00
CA LEU A 916 28.40 3.38 -30.62
C LEU A 916 29.30 2.55 -29.70
N GLN A 917 29.64 1.34 -30.12
CA GLN A 917 30.53 0.46 -29.36
C GLN A 917 31.91 1.08 -29.16
N SER A 918 32.51 1.68 -30.19
CA SER A 918 33.82 2.32 -30.07
C SER A 918 33.81 3.44 -29.04
N VAL A 919 32.78 4.29 -29.04
CA VAL A 919 32.70 5.41 -28.08
C VAL A 919 32.43 4.88 -26.66
N MET A 920 31.54 3.90 -26.50
CA MET A 920 31.29 3.25 -25.20
C MET A 920 32.54 2.56 -24.64
N LYS A 921 33.32 1.88 -25.49
CA LYS A 921 34.57 1.23 -25.09
C LYS A 921 35.58 2.25 -24.56
N ASN A 922 35.75 3.38 -25.26
CA ASN A 922 36.65 4.45 -24.82
C ASN A 922 36.24 5.00 -23.44
N GLN A 923 34.94 5.23 -23.22
CA GLN A 923 34.43 5.67 -21.92
C GLN A 923 34.70 4.62 -20.83
N LEU A 924 34.49 3.34 -21.15
CA LEU A 924 34.66 2.23 -20.22
C LEU A 924 36.12 2.01 -19.81
N GLU A 925 37.06 2.09 -20.74
CA GLU A 925 38.49 2.04 -20.45
C GLU A 925 38.92 3.20 -19.52
N GLU A 926 38.38 4.39 -19.74
CA GLU A 926 38.65 5.55 -18.88
C GLU A 926 38.13 5.36 -17.45
N MET A 927 36.91 4.82 -17.29
CA MET A 927 36.34 4.53 -15.98
C MET A 927 37.18 3.49 -15.22
N LYS A 928 37.65 2.44 -15.91
CA LYS A 928 38.52 1.41 -15.31
C LYS A 928 39.90 1.98 -14.90
N MET A 929 40.49 2.85 -15.71
CA MET A 929 41.77 3.49 -15.39
C MET A 929 41.70 4.38 -14.14
N LYS A 930 40.61 5.16 -13.97
CA LYS A 930 40.40 6.01 -12.77
C LYS A 930 40.15 5.19 -11.50
N GLY A 931 39.52 4.02 -11.61
CA GLY A 931 39.33 3.10 -10.49
C GLY A 931 40.66 2.59 -9.94
N ASN A 932 41.55 2.13 -10.82
CA ASN A 932 42.86 1.59 -10.42
C ASN A 932 43.77 2.65 -9.77
N GLN A 933 43.70 3.91 -10.19
CA GLN A 933 44.49 4.99 -9.59
C GLN A 933 44.07 5.37 -8.16
N LYS A 934 42.82 5.09 -7.76
CA LYS A 934 42.34 5.32 -6.38
C LYS A 934 42.78 4.22 -5.41
N ASP A 935 42.96 2.98 -5.90
CA ASP A 935 43.45 1.87 -5.07
C ASP A 935 44.96 1.96 -4.78
N ASP A 936 45.73 2.58 -5.68
CA ASP A 936 47.17 2.86 -5.50
C ASP A 936 47.47 4.08 -4.60
N GLN A 937 46.44 4.84 -4.19
CA GLN A 937 46.54 5.99 -3.27
C GLN A 937 45.95 5.73 -1.87
N LYS A 938 45.84 4.47 -1.45
CA LYS A 938 45.69 4.18 -0.01
C LYS A 938 46.99 4.55 0.73
N ASP A 939 46.87 5.51 1.64
CA ASP A 939 47.96 6.06 2.46
C ASP A 939 48.72 4.94 3.20
N PRO A 940 50.06 4.83 3.08
CA PRO A 940 50.85 3.85 3.82
C PRO A 940 50.88 4.06 5.34
N ASN A 941 50.22 5.09 5.87
CA ASN A 941 50.30 5.48 7.29
C ASN A 941 49.19 4.96 8.21
N GLU A 942 48.28 4.09 7.76
CA GLU A 942 47.24 3.51 8.63
C GLU A 942 47.58 2.14 9.22
N ASP A 943 48.85 1.74 9.23
CA ASP A 943 49.30 0.47 9.81
C ASP A 943 50.57 0.64 10.68
N SER A 944 50.54 1.58 11.64
CA SER A 944 51.57 1.67 12.69
C SER A 944 51.14 2.37 13.99
N THR A 945 50.04 1.94 14.62
CA THR A 945 49.85 2.21 16.06
C THR A 945 49.24 1.02 16.77
N LEU A 946 50.07 0.05 17.13
CA LEU A 946 49.90 -0.82 18.31
C LEU A 946 51.16 -1.67 18.54
N SER A 947 52.26 -1.05 18.98
CA SER A 947 53.25 -1.74 19.82
C SER A 947 54.16 -0.75 20.57
N GLY A 948 53.90 -0.61 21.88
CA GLY A 948 54.92 -0.49 22.93
C GLY A 948 55.75 0.80 23.05
N ALA A 949 55.50 1.56 24.11
CA ALA A 949 56.57 2.05 24.98
C ALA A 949 56.00 2.49 26.35
N ASN A 950 56.22 1.65 27.36
CA ASN A 950 56.35 2.08 28.74
C ASN A 950 57.59 2.98 28.88
N SER A 951 57.46 4.13 29.53
CA SER A 951 58.25 4.57 30.71
C SER A 951 58.52 6.07 30.78
N ASN A 952 58.34 6.59 32.01
CA ASN A 952 58.99 7.74 32.65
C ASN A 952 58.48 9.18 32.41
N VAL A 953 57.60 9.60 33.33
CA VAL A 953 57.78 10.66 34.36
C VAL A 953 58.90 11.69 34.09
N GLU A 954 58.53 12.98 33.97
CA GLU A 954 58.85 14.06 34.96
C GLU A 954 58.33 15.45 34.52
N CYS A 955 57.66 16.10 35.48
CA CYS A 955 57.52 17.53 35.78
C CYS A 955 57.48 18.60 34.66
N SER A 956 56.32 19.27 34.55
CA SER A 956 56.08 20.70 34.88
C SER A 956 54.60 21.02 34.77
#